data_AF-A0AAJ0F7J2-F1
#
_entry.id   AF-A0AAJ0F7J2-F1
#
_cell.length_a   1.000
_cell.length_b   1.000
_cell.length_c   1.000
_cell.angle_alpha   90.00
_cell.angle_beta   90.00
_cell.angle_gamma   90.00
#
_symmetry.space_group_name_H-M   'P 1'
#
loop_
_entity.id
_entity.type
_entity.pdbx_description
1 polymer ?
#
loop_
_entity_poly.entity_id
_entity_poly.type
_entity_poly.pdbx_seq_one_letter_code
_entity_poly.pdbx_strand_id
1 'polypeptide(L)'
;MKVRLFNPQSIDLTPVAVPTPPVPRLSYDLDRDPRTLVYNFDPYLAQIMPVNEFDFDALKEYVTSSKDTTLIAAARQYGQKYAGSTSSMTSMLAHFHFLLSQWRPINCAALSRDFKVESTSFNRFLRAPAATFLHYNDGVYAIDADKEFDTANVLSMLGKSMEKLLTLPKEHFMKYHKTHSDKLPDNIRNAPESYHFSTMENFLMRSQLDAYDPRLPGTGMFDLKTRAVVTVRMDAAGYQKGSDYEIRSIRGQWQSFEREYYDMIRAAFLKYSLQVRMGRMDGIFTAYHNTRRIFGFQYIPLSEMDQAIHGTSSLKLGDTEFKASMHLLRKALDQITKRFPKKSIRLHVETRPTNPPCMYIFAKPVTADEISEVQLEAQRRVKEVERQILGMKEMAGADTNTTQTPDGSEGEEASPANATPGEDPEELSDADAWEAMMDTLETSLESEEEVSTAVRDSLEDALRASGLLKSMTAEKVESYLDTLEDILTGGDTHAAGPEPAAPVPQETATSAAEETDGGDLILRAVERAKSIPSEASSPPLPAGETDPSSIQKAQKFETILLELAAQAKEQGENAPEAASTQSQTSNNDPSEGKAEQPAQTTDTKHASTKGAQKEEADPLLGLILTIRNKVNGEYVARPRGLSQTEEWEIEYAFSELPRDRARRIYDQLRRRRETSFRSDEDRSVQWYYSWQGALPKYASEGKQYRADLRGLVDTKQPVHVVGEGGGMFTWESMWKHYGLYGIL
;
A
#
# COMPACT_ATOMS: atom_id res chain seq x y z
N MET A 1 18.20 -11.16 19.43
CA MET A 1 18.00 -10.46 18.14
C MET A 1 19.31 -9.78 17.75
N LYS A 2 19.80 -9.84 16.50
CA LYS A 2 21.05 -9.16 16.08
C LYS A 2 20.75 -7.96 15.19
N VAL A 3 20.83 -6.77 15.78
CA VAL A 3 20.74 -5.47 15.08
C VAL A 3 21.89 -5.33 14.08
N ARG A 4 21.62 -4.66 12.97
CA ARG A 4 22.57 -4.34 11.91
C ARG A 4 22.36 -2.91 11.46
N LEU A 5 23.45 -2.16 11.32
CA LEU A 5 23.47 -0.80 10.78
C LEU A 5 23.69 -0.86 9.26
N PHE A 6 23.04 0.04 8.51
CA PHE A 6 23.25 0.22 7.07
C PHE A 6 22.96 1.66 6.65
N ASN A 7 23.91 2.29 5.95
CA ASN A 7 23.71 3.58 5.28
C ASN A 7 23.30 3.31 3.81
N PRO A 8 22.07 3.65 3.36
CA PRO A 8 21.61 3.37 1.99
C PRO A 8 22.33 4.17 0.91
N GLN A 9 23.02 5.26 1.25
CA GLN A 9 23.81 6.04 0.29
C GLN A 9 25.03 5.26 -0.21
N SER A 10 25.39 4.13 0.42
CA SER A 10 26.50 3.24 0.04
C SER A 10 26.24 2.26 -1.12
N ILE A 11 25.03 2.23 -1.69
CA ILE A 11 24.69 1.37 -2.84
C ILE A 11 24.08 2.19 -3.99
N ASP A 12 24.23 1.73 -5.24
CA ASP A 12 23.76 2.45 -6.43
C ASP A 12 23.03 1.57 -7.46
N LEU A 13 22.18 2.23 -8.26
CA LEU A 13 21.45 1.62 -9.38
C LEU A 13 22.28 1.72 -10.67
N THR A 14 22.99 0.64 -11.00
CA THR A 14 23.89 0.60 -12.16
C THR A 14 23.15 0.11 -13.41
N PRO A 15 23.14 0.85 -14.53
CA PRO A 15 22.49 0.39 -15.76
C PRO A 15 23.26 -0.76 -16.41
N VAL A 16 22.54 -1.67 -17.07
CA VAL A 16 23.09 -2.82 -17.79
C VAL A 16 22.87 -2.66 -19.28
N ALA A 17 23.95 -2.81 -20.06
CA ALA A 17 23.92 -2.74 -21.51
C ALA A 17 23.39 -4.05 -22.12
N VAL A 18 22.07 -4.13 -22.33
CA VAL A 18 21.40 -5.16 -23.13
C VAL A 18 20.91 -4.52 -24.43
N PRO A 19 21.09 -5.14 -25.62
CA PRO A 19 20.50 -4.66 -26.86
C PRO A 19 18.97 -4.56 -26.73
N THR A 20 18.43 -3.38 -27.03
CA THR A 20 17.02 -3.04 -26.86
C THR A 20 16.53 -2.32 -28.13
N PRO A 21 15.27 -2.52 -28.59
CA PRO A 21 14.74 -1.80 -29.74
C PRO A 21 14.58 -0.29 -29.45
N PRO A 22 14.36 0.55 -30.49
CA PRO A 22 14.10 1.97 -30.29
C PRO A 22 12.82 2.19 -29.48
N VAL A 23 12.93 2.93 -28.38
CA VAL A 23 11.79 3.40 -27.59
C VAL A 23 10.96 4.36 -28.46
N PRO A 24 9.62 4.21 -28.53
CA PRO A 24 8.78 5.13 -29.29
C PRO A 24 8.76 6.53 -28.65
N ARG A 25 8.20 7.49 -29.38
CA ARG A 25 7.84 8.82 -28.85
C ARG A 25 6.32 8.95 -28.81
N LEU A 26 5.81 9.98 -28.17
CA LEU A 26 4.44 10.42 -28.40
C LEU A 26 4.30 10.78 -29.89
N SER A 27 3.30 10.21 -30.56
CA SER A 27 3.13 10.32 -32.02
C SER A 27 2.40 11.59 -32.48
N TYR A 28 2.17 12.54 -31.56
CA TYR A 28 1.38 13.74 -31.77
C TYR A 28 2.07 14.89 -31.06
N ASP A 29 2.18 16.04 -31.73
CA ASP A 29 2.71 17.27 -31.12
C ASP A 29 1.67 17.84 -30.15
N LEU A 30 1.76 17.36 -28.91
CA LEU A 30 0.95 17.78 -27.76
C LEU A 30 1.42 19.13 -27.17
N ASP A 31 2.47 19.71 -27.75
CA ASP A 31 2.99 21.03 -27.44
C ASP A 31 1.92 22.11 -27.72
N ARG A 32 1.53 22.82 -26.66
CA ARG A 32 0.60 23.97 -26.70
C ARG A 32 1.35 25.22 -27.14
N ASP A 33 0.78 25.99 -28.08
CA ASP A 33 1.32 27.33 -28.40
C ASP A 33 1.17 28.27 -27.18
N PRO A 34 2.26 28.77 -26.58
CA PRO A 34 2.18 29.64 -25.40
C PRO A 34 1.53 31.01 -25.66
N ARG A 35 1.38 31.40 -26.93
CA ARG A 35 0.96 32.74 -27.35
C ARG A 35 -0.51 32.82 -27.77
N THR A 36 -1.04 31.73 -28.32
CA THR A 36 -2.43 31.61 -28.78
C THR A 36 -3.26 30.65 -27.90
N LEU A 37 -2.60 29.85 -27.07
CA LEU A 37 -3.17 28.77 -26.25
C LEU A 37 -3.78 27.60 -27.05
N VAL A 38 -3.57 27.58 -28.38
CA VAL A 38 -3.96 26.50 -29.29
C VAL A 38 -3.36 25.16 -28.84
N TYR A 39 -4.21 24.13 -28.75
CA TYR A 39 -3.78 22.74 -28.76
C TYR A 39 -3.57 22.28 -30.20
N ASN A 40 -2.36 21.85 -30.55
CA ASN A 40 -1.99 21.45 -31.92
C ASN A 40 -2.36 19.99 -32.26
N PHE A 41 -3.02 19.26 -31.36
CA PHE A 41 -3.36 17.85 -31.56
C PHE A 41 -4.61 17.65 -32.43
N ASP A 42 -4.61 16.58 -33.24
CA ASP A 42 -5.77 16.14 -34.02
C ASP A 42 -6.95 15.86 -33.08
N PRO A 43 -8.15 16.45 -33.29
CA PRO A 43 -9.36 16.17 -32.48
C PRO A 43 -9.73 14.69 -32.37
N TYR A 44 -9.20 13.85 -33.26
CA TYR A 44 -9.22 12.39 -33.11
C TYR A 44 -8.68 11.89 -31.77
N LEU A 45 -7.62 12.49 -31.20
CA LEU A 45 -7.07 12.09 -29.91
C LEU A 45 -8.04 12.31 -28.74
N ALA A 46 -9.06 13.16 -28.90
CA ALA A 46 -10.11 13.31 -27.90
C ALA A 46 -11.04 12.07 -27.85
N GLN A 47 -11.05 11.20 -28.87
CA GLN A 47 -11.94 10.05 -28.97
C GLN A 47 -11.22 8.72 -28.65
N ILE A 48 -11.77 7.95 -27.72
CA ILE A 48 -11.23 6.65 -27.33
C ILE A 48 -11.94 5.56 -28.14
N MET A 49 -11.17 4.66 -28.78
CA MET A 49 -11.75 3.50 -29.46
C MET A 49 -12.44 2.59 -28.43
N PRO A 50 -13.73 2.25 -28.61
CA PRO A 50 -14.45 1.37 -27.68
C PRO A 50 -13.76 0.02 -27.49
N VAL A 51 -13.75 -0.50 -26.25
CA VAL A 51 -13.07 -1.76 -25.92
C VAL A 51 -13.63 -2.97 -26.68
N ASN A 52 -14.90 -2.94 -27.12
CA ASN A 52 -15.49 -3.99 -27.94
C ASN A 52 -15.10 -3.89 -29.43
N GLU A 53 -14.47 -2.79 -29.87
CA GLU A 53 -14.06 -2.51 -31.25
C GLU A 53 -12.53 -2.61 -31.47
N PHE A 54 -11.74 -2.45 -30.41
CA PHE A 54 -10.30 -2.70 -30.40
C PHE A 54 -9.97 -4.20 -30.37
N ASP A 55 -9.01 -4.66 -31.18
CA ASP A 55 -8.50 -6.03 -31.20
C ASP A 55 -7.34 -6.21 -30.19
N PHE A 56 -7.67 -6.79 -29.04
CA PHE A 56 -6.70 -7.11 -27.99
C PHE A 56 -5.84 -8.35 -28.31
N ASP A 57 -6.26 -9.23 -29.23
CA ASP A 57 -5.49 -10.39 -29.69
C ASP A 57 -4.44 -10.00 -30.76
N ALA A 58 -4.47 -8.74 -31.21
CA ALA A 58 -3.40 -8.11 -32.00
C ALA A 58 -2.31 -7.44 -31.13
N LEU A 59 -2.46 -7.43 -29.80
CA LEU A 59 -1.41 -7.01 -28.88
C LEU A 59 -0.53 -8.19 -28.48
N LYS A 60 0.73 -7.89 -28.19
CA LYS A 60 1.70 -8.86 -27.68
C LYS A 60 1.39 -9.27 -26.25
N GLU A 61 1.59 -10.55 -25.93
CA GLU A 61 1.39 -11.06 -24.57
C GLU A 61 2.46 -10.52 -23.59
N TYR A 62 2.03 -10.20 -22.36
CA TYR A 62 2.91 -9.71 -21.30
C TYR A 62 3.83 -10.81 -20.75
N VAL A 63 5.14 -10.63 -20.90
CA VAL A 63 6.15 -11.59 -20.43
C VAL A 63 6.52 -11.31 -18.97
N THR A 64 6.20 -12.24 -18.06
CA THR A 64 6.60 -12.17 -16.64
C THR A 64 8.10 -12.41 -16.44
N SER A 65 8.65 -12.09 -15.27
CA SER A 65 10.08 -12.21 -14.99
C SER A 65 10.56 -13.66 -15.06
N SER A 66 9.73 -14.62 -14.65
CA SER A 66 10.06 -16.05 -14.73
C SER A 66 10.06 -16.63 -16.15
N LYS A 67 9.36 -15.97 -17.08
CA LYS A 67 9.26 -16.36 -18.50
C LYS A 67 10.26 -15.60 -19.40
N ASP A 68 10.86 -14.53 -18.92
CA ASP A 68 11.83 -13.73 -19.67
C ASP A 68 13.23 -14.37 -19.66
N THR A 69 13.53 -15.10 -20.74
CA THR A 69 14.83 -15.75 -20.94
C THR A 69 15.99 -14.75 -21.08
N THR A 70 15.73 -13.51 -21.53
CA THR A 70 16.76 -12.47 -21.66
C THR A 70 17.13 -11.91 -20.29
N LEU A 71 16.12 -11.60 -19.46
CA LEU A 71 16.32 -11.20 -18.06
C LEU A 71 17.05 -12.28 -17.25
N ILE A 72 16.67 -13.55 -17.40
CA ILE A 72 17.30 -14.65 -16.66
C ILE A 72 18.73 -14.91 -17.16
N ALA A 73 18.99 -14.84 -18.47
CA ALA A 73 20.35 -14.96 -19.02
C ALA A 73 21.25 -13.80 -18.56
N ALA A 74 20.76 -12.57 -18.60
CA ALA A 74 21.48 -11.41 -18.09
C ALA A 74 21.72 -11.50 -16.57
N ALA A 75 20.75 -12.00 -15.79
CA ALA A 75 20.95 -12.19 -14.35
C ALA A 75 22.11 -13.15 -14.07
N ARG A 76 22.20 -14.28 -14.80
CA ARG A 76 23.34 -15.20 -14.74
C ARG A 76 24.66 -14.55 -15.16
N GLN A 77 24.66 -13.82 -16.28
CA GLN A 77 25.85 -13.12 -16.81
C GLN A 77 26.43 -12.10 -15.81
N TYR A 78 25.57 -11.36 -15.11
CA TYR A 78 25.96 -10.34 -14.14
C TYR A 78 26.04 -10.87 -12.69
N GLY A 79 25.99 -12.18 -12.48
CA GLY A 79 26.12 -12.82 -11.15
C GLY A 79 24.95 -12.53 -10.19
N GLN A 80 23.82 -12.08 -10.70
CA GLN A 80 22.68 -11.62 -9.92
C GLN A 80 21.81 -12.80 -9.46
N LYS A 81 21.55 -12.86 -8.15
CA LYS A 81 20.79 -13.94 -7.51
C LYS A 81 19.28 -13.78 -7.70
N TYR A 82 18.81 -12.55 -7.82
CA TYR A 82 17.40 -12.21 -7.98
C TYR A 82 17.17 -11.48 -9.29
N ALA A 83 16.06 -11.79 -9.97
CA ALA A 83 15.63 -11.13 -11.18
C ALA A 83 14.19 -10.64 -11.02
N GLY A 84 13.83 -9.46 -11.50
CA GLY A 84 12.47 -8.95 -11.35
C GLY A 84 12.09 -7.89 -12.38
N SER A 85 10.79 -7.59 -12.44
CA SER A 85 10.24 -6.48 -13.22
C SER A 85 9.76 -5.38 -12.29
N THR A 86 9.70 -4.14 -12.79
CA THR A 86 9.18 -3.00 -12.01
C THR A 86 7.82 -3.31 -11.37
N SER A 87 6.87 -3.80 -12.19
CA SER A 87 5.51 -4.14 -11.78
C SER A 87 5.45 -5.27 -10.74
N SER A 88 6.32 -6.29 -10.84
CA SER A 88 6.32 -7.41 -9.88
C SER A 88 7.01 -7.08 -8.55
N MET A 89 7.90 -6.08 -8.51
CA MET A 89 8.57 -5.65 -7.28
C MET A 89 7.84 -4.50 -6.56
N THR A 90 7.09 -3.65 -7.28
CA THR A 90 6.43 -2.44 -6.73
C THR A 90 5.62 -2.72 -5.46
N SER A 91 4.78 -3.75 -5.44
CA SER A 91 3.87 -4.00 -4.32
C SER A 91 4.60 -4.37 -3.02
N MET A 92 5.73 -5.09 -3.09
CA MET A 92 6.55 -5.34 -1.91
C MET A 92 7.27 -4.06 -1.45
N LEU A 93 7.83 -3.30 -2.39
CA LEU A 93 8.56 -2.06 -2.11
C LEU A 93 7.65 -0.98 -1.47
N ALA A 94 6.35 -0.96 -1.76
CA ALA A 94 5.38 -0.11 -1.08
C ALA A 94 5.31 -0.40 0.44
N HIS A 95 5.36 -1.67 0.85
CA HIS A 95 5.41 -2.03 2.28
C HIS A 95 6.73 -1.61 2.95
N PHE A 96 7.86 -1.65 2.24
CA PHE A 96 9.12 -1.09 2.76
C PHE A 96 9.05 0.44 2.91
N HIS A 97 8.41 1.16 1.98
CA HIS A 97 8.11 2.58 2.16
C HIS A 97 7.24 2.84 3.41
N PHE A 98 6.16 2.07 3.64
CA PHE A 98 5.34 2.21 4.85
C PHE A 98 6.16 2.02 6.14
N LEU A 99 7.07 1.03 6.15
CA LEU A 99 7.93 0.75 7.30
C LEU A 99 8.94 1.89 7.54
N LEU A 100 9.73 2.23 6.50
CA LEU A 100 10.80 3.24 6.56
C LEU A 100 10.28 4.65 6.88
N SER A 101 9.13 5.00 6.29
CA SER A 101 8.49 6.30 6.47
C SER A 101 7.59 6.37 7.72
N GLN A 102 7.45 5.26 8.45
CA GLN A 102 6.49 5.05 9.55
C GLN A 102 5.06 5.48 9.19
N TRP A 103 4.55 5.01 8.06
CA TRP A 103 3.27 5.45 7.48
C TRP A 103 3.23 6.99 7.32
N ARG A 104 4.09 7.55 6.45
CA ARG A 104 4.05 8.99 6.17
C ARG A 104 2.73 9.34 5.44
N PRO A 105 1.91 10.26 5.99
CA PRO A 105 0.71 10.71 5.29
C PRO A 105 1.06 11.44 3.99
N ILE A 106 0.18 11.37 3.00
CA ILE A 106 0.39 12.06 1.72
C ILE A 106 0.29 13.58 1.89
N ASN A 107 1.15 14.30 1.17
CA ASN A 107 1.14 15.76 1.17
C ASN A 107 0.13 16.29 0.13
N CYS A 108 -0.93 16.92 0.62
CA CYS A 108 -2.01 17.49 -0.19
C CYS A 108 -1.81 18.98 -0.56
N ALA A 109 -0.65 19.59 -0.28
CA ALA A 109 -0.43 21.04 -0.47
C ALA A 109 -0.45 21.52 -1.95
N ALA A 110 -0.50 20.59 -2.91
CA ALA A 110 -0.73 20.90 -4.33
C ALA A 110 -2.22 21.14 -4.68
N LEU A 111 -3.14 20.79 -3.78
CA LEU A 111 -4.57 21.01 -3.92
C LEU A 111 -4.96 22.42 -3.44
N SER A 112 -6.05 22.96 -3.97
CA SER A 112 -6.62 24.23 -3.51
C SER A 112 -7.26 24.11 -2.13
N ARG A 113 -7.29 25.24 -1.40
CA ARG A 113 -7.79 25.34 -0.02
C ARG A 113 -9.26 24.94 0.16
N ASP A 114 -10.04 25.00 -0.92
CA ASP A 114 -11.47 24.70 -0.92
C ASP A 114 -11.75 23.21 -1.21
N PHE A 115 -10.72 22.41 -1.53
CA PHE A 115 -10.83 20.97 -1.73
C PHE A 115 -10.87 20.25 -0.37
N LYS A 116 -11.95 19.50 -0.10
CA LYS A 116 -12.06 18.68 1.10
C LYS A 116 -11.19 17.43 0.96
N VAL A 117 -10.02 17.43 1.59
CA VAL A 117 -9.21 16.23 1.77
C VAL A 117 -9.98 15.26 2.67
N GLU A 118 -10.44 14.15 2.10
CA GLU A 118 -11.25 13.13 2.79
C GLU A 118 -10.37 12.24 3.70
N SER A 119 -9.10 12.08 3.35
CA SER A 119 -8.07 11.35 4.12
C SER A 119 -6.68 11.62 3.52
N THR A 120 -5.66 11.65 4.37
CA THR A 120 -4.24 11.73 3.99
C THR A 120 -3.56 10.35 3.93
N SER A 121 -4.32 9.26 4.10
CA SER A 121 -3.83 7.88 4.04
C SER A 121 -3.91 7.29 2.62
N PHE A 122 -2.96 6.40 2.31
CA PHE A 122 -2.95 5.60 1.08
C PHE A 122 -4.20 4.71 0.99
N ASN A 123 -4.67 4.41 -0.22
CA ASN A 123 -5.91 3.64 -0.38
C ASN A 123 -5.75 2.17 0.06
N ARG A 124 -6.88 1.51 0.40
CA ARG A 124 -6.92 0.12 0.86
C ARG A 124 -6.16 -0.86 -0.05
N PHE A 125 -6.28 -0.72 -1.37
CA PHE A 125 -5.58 -1.56 -2.36
C PHE A 125 -4.04 -1.36 -2.41
N LEU A 126 -3.54 -0.24 -1.88
CA LEU A 126 -2.12 0.06 -1.76
C LEU A 126 -1.59 -0.30 -0.35
N ARG A 127 -2.43 -0.23 0.69
CA ARG A 127 -2.16 -0.73 2.05
C ARG A 127 -2.21 -2.28 2.16
N ALA A 128 -2.98 -2.96 1.31
CA ALA A 128 -3.23 -4.41 1.41
C ALA A 128 -1.96 -5.29 1.27
N PRO A 129 -1.95 -6.51 1.86
CA PRO A 129 -0.77 -7.39 1.84
C PRO A 129 -0.31 -7.72 0.43
N ALA A 130 1.00 -7.54 0.19
CA ALA A 130 1.63 -7.88 -1.08
C ALA A 130 1.98 -9.37 -1.11
N ALA A 131 1.76 -10.02 -2.26
CA ALA A 131 2.14 -11.41 -2.48
C ALA A 131 2.93 -11.55 -3.79
N THR A 132 3.93 -12.43 -3.80
CA THR A 132 4.79 -12.72 -4.97
C THR A 132 5.22 -14.19 -5.01
N PHE A 133 5.65 -14.64 -6.19
CA PHE A 133 6.34 -15.91 -6.40
C PHE A 133 7.81 -15.66 -6.73
N LEU A 134 8.70 -16.38 -6.05
CA LEU A 134 10.11 -16.49 -6.39
C LEU A 134 10.30 -17.80 -7.16
N HIS A 135 10.36 -17.73 -8.48
CA HIS A 135 10.61 -18.89 -9.34
C HIS A 135 12.10 -19.21 -9.38
N TYR A 136 12.52 -20.38 -8.89
CA TYR A 136 13.92 -20.80 -8.99
C TYR A 136 14.22 -21.37 -10.39
N ASN A 137 15.24 -20.82 -11.06
CA ASN A 137 15.68 -21.24 -12.40
C ASN A 137 17.21 -21.13 -12.48
N ASP A 138 17.92 -22.27 -12.44
CA ASP A 138 19.39 -22.45 -12.40
C ASP A 138 20.16 -21.27 -11.79
N GLY A 139 20.10 -21.17 -10.45
CA GLY A 139 20.82 -20.18 -9.64
C GLY A 139 20.10 -18.84 -9.45
N VAL A 140 19.20 -18.46 -10.36
CA VAL A 140 18.43 -17.21 -10.29
C VAL A 140 17.06 -17.45 -9.67
N TYR A 141 16.58 -16.50 -8.88
CA TYR A 141 15.22 -16.43 -8.36
C TYR A 141 14.46 -15.29 -9.05
N ALA A 142 13.54 -15.61 -9.96
CA ALA A 142 12.74 -14.63 -10.69
C ALA A 142 11.47 -14.25 -9.92
N ILE A 143 11.23 -12.95 -9.74
CA ILE A 143 10.14 -12.36 -8.94
C ILE A 143 8.95 -12.07 -9.86
N ASP A 144 7.87 -12.85 -9.71
CA ASP A 144 6.59 -12.62 -10.37
C ASP A 144 5.53 -12.18 -9.35
N ALA A 145 4.60 -11.32 -9.77
CA ALA A 145 3.48 -10.90 -8.93
C ALA A 145 2.51 -12.07 -8.72
N ASP A 146 2.05 -12.27 -7.49
CA ASP A 146 1.05 -13.29 -7.18
C ASP A 146 -0.35 -12.76 -7.46
N LYS A 147 -0.98 -13.33 -8.49
CA LYS A 147 -2.26 -12.90 -9.05
C LYS A 147 -3.47 -13.70 -8.53
N GLU A 148 -3.34 -14.45 -7.44
CA GLU A 148 -4.43 -15.29 -6.86
C GLU A 148 -5.80 -14.58 -6.85
N PHE A 149 -5.84 -13.29 -6.52
CA PHE A 149 -7.05 -12.45 -6.46
C PHE A 149 -7.17 -11.35 -7.54
N ASP A 150 -6.28 -11.30 -8.54
CA ASP A 150 -6.41 -10.33 -9.64
C ASP A 150 -7.70 -10.60 -10.44
N THR A 151 -8.39 -9.56 -10.88
CA THR A 151 -9.53 -9.64 -11.82
C THR A 151 -9.28 -8.73 -13.02
N ALA A 152 -9.75 -9.14 -14.20
CA ALA A 152 -9.78 -8.24 -15.34
C ALA A 152 -10.81 -7.14 -15.11
N ASN A 153 -10.59 -5.99 -15.74
CA ASN A 153 -11.50 -4.85 -15.71
C ASN A 153 -11.21 -3.92 -16.89
N VAL A 154 -12.16 -3.05 -17.21
CA VAL A 154 -12.08 -2.14 -18.36
C VAL A 154 -10.84 -1.22 -18.32
N LEU A 155 -10.33 -0.89 -17.13
CA LEU A 155 -9.18 0.02 -16.96
C LEU A 155 -7.91 -0.60 -17.56
N SER A 156 -7.69 -1.90 -17.31
CA SER A 156 -6.52 -2.63 -17.82
C SER A 156 -6.52 -2.75 -19.35
N MET A 157 -7.71 -2.85 -19.96
CA MET A 157 -7.91 -2.89 -21.41
C MET A 157 -7.73 -1.50 -22.03
N LEU A 158 -8.33 -0.47 -21.43
CA LEU A 158 -8.20 0.92 -21.85
C LEU A 158 -6.76 1.42 -21.79
N GLY A 159 -5.99 1.06 -20.76
CA GLY A 159 -4.58 1.40 -20.65
C GLY A 159 -3.76 0.88 -21.83
N LYS A 160 -3.85 -0.43 -22.12
CA LYS A 160 -3.20 -1.06 -23.29
C LYS A 160 -3.57 -0.40 -24.62
N SER A 161 -4.86 -0.10 -24.82
CA SER A 161 -5.35 0.55 -26.04
C SER A 161 -4.80 1.97 -26.16
N MET A 162 -4.85 2.78 -25.10
CA MET A 162 -4.38 4.16 -25.14
C MET A 162 -2.85 4.30 -25.17
N GLU A 163 -2.10 3.35 -24.63
CA GLU A 163 -0.64 3.28 -24.83
C GLU A 163 -0.31 3.26 -26.33
N LYS A 164 -0.99 2.41 -27.12
CA LYS A 164 -0.82 2.38 -28.58
C LYS A 164 -1.48 3.57 -29.29
N LEU A 165 -2.56 4.17 -28.75
CA LEU A 165 -3.15 5.41 -29.27
C LEU A 165 -2.16 6.57 -29.22
N LEU A 166 -1.38 6.69 -28.15
CA LEU A 166 -0.46 7.80 -27.91
C LEU A 166 0.90 7.60 -28.59
N THR A 167 1.34 6.36 -28.79
CA THR A 167 2.65 6.02 -29.40
C THR A 167 2.61 5.72 -30.89
N LEU A 168 1.43 5.51 -31.49
CA LEU A 168 1.29 5.23 -32.93
C LEU A 168 0.59 6.35 -33.69
N PRO A 169 0.99 6.62 -34.95
CA PRO A 169 0.23 7.49 -35.84
C PRO A 169 -1.20 6.96 -36.04
N LYS A 170 -2.15 7.87 -36.20
CA LYS A 170 -3.59 7.59 -36.42
C LYS A 170 -3.84 6.46 -37.44
N GLU A 171 -3.19 6.51 -38.60
CA GLU A 171 -3.31 5.47 -39.65
C GLU A 171 -2.79 4.09 -39.23
N HIS A 172 -1.87 4.02 -38.27
CA HIS A 172 -1.34 2.78 -37.73
C HIS A 172 -2.21 2.27 -36.57
N PHE A 173 -2.67 3.17 -35.69
CA PHE A 173 -3.60 2.81 -34.63
C PHE A 173 -4.95 2.28 -35.17
N MET A 174 -5.48 2.85 -36.25
CA MET A 174 -6.70 2.36 -36.93
C MET A 174 -6.62 0.90 -37.42
N LYS A 175 -5.41 0.33 -37.56
CA LYS A 175 -5.21 -1.07 -37.92
C LYS A 175 -5.49 -2.03 -36.75
N TYR A 176 -5.53 -1.54 -35.50
CA TYR A 176 -5.94 -2.33 -34.33
C TYR A 176 -7.46 -2.40 -34.13
N HIS A 177 -8.25 -1.80 -35.02
CA HIS A 177 -9.70 -2.03 -35.04
C HIS A 177 -10.00 -3.44 -35.57
N LYS A 178 -10.97 -4.16 -34.98
CA LYS A 178 -11.29 -5.57 -35.33
C LYS A 178 -11.66 -5.84 -36.80
N THR A 179 -12.01 -4.82 -37.59
CA THR A 179 -12.27 -4.95 -39.04
C THR A 179 -11.04 -4.74 -39.92
N HIS A 180 -9.89 -4.43 -39.30
CA HIS A 180 -8.63 -4.07 -39.96
C HIS A 180 -7.40 -4.78 -39.39
N SER A 181 -7.52 -5.46 -38.25
CA SER A 181 -6.40 -6.15 -37.59
C SER A 181 -5.96 -7.42 -38.33
N ASP A 182 -6.79 -7.93 -39.25
CA ASP A 182 -6.42 -8.87 -40.30
C ASP A 182 -5.24 -8.38 -41.16
N LYS A 183 -5.06 -7.06 -41.26
CA LYS A 183 -3.99 -6.40 -42.03
C LYS A 183 -2.78 -5.98 -41.17
N LEU A 184 -2.75 -6.31 -39.88
CA LEU A 184 -1.56 -6.12 -39.04
C LEU A 184 -0.57 -7.27 -39.28
N PRO A 185 0.58 -7.03 -39.92
CA PRO A 185 1.55 -8.09 -40.21
C PRO A 185 2.24 -8.60 -38.93
N ASP A 186 2.66 -9.85 -38.95
CA ASP A 186 3.17 -10.55 -37.77
C ASP A 186 4.41 -9.91 -37.15
N ASN A 187 5.22 -9.19 -37.93
CA ASN A 187 6.38 -8.46 -37.41
C ASN A 187 6.01 -7.22 -36.57
N ILE A 188 4.79 -6.69 -36.71
CA ILE A 188 4.24 -5.64 -35.85
C ILE A 188 3.56 -6.26 -34.63
N ARG A 189 2.75 -7.31 -34.83
CA ARG A 189 2.12 -8.08 -33.73
C ARG A 189 3.14 -8.62 -32.72
N ASN A 190 4.27 -9.12 -33.22
CA ASN A 190 5.32 -9.77 -32.42
C ASN A 190 6.57 -8.88 -32.21
N ALA A 191 6.48 -7.57 -32.43
CA ALA A 191 7.62 -6.66 -32.29
C ALA A 191 8.30 -6.80 -30.91
N PRO A 192 9.65 -6.72 -30.80
CA PRO A 192 10.31 -6.67 -29.51
C PRO A 192 9.85 -5.43 -28.74
N GLU A 193 9.59 -5.58 -27.44
CA GLU A 193 9.25 -4.45 -26.57
C GLU A 193 10.55 -3.82 -26.04
N SER A 194 10.50 -2.52 -25.75
CA SER A 194 11.68 -1.79 -25.28
C SER A 194 11.87 -1.96 -23.78
N TYR A 195 13.07 -2.36 -23.36
CA TYR A 195 13.42 -2.55 -21.95
C TYR A 195 14.73 -1.85 -21.57
N HIS A 196 14.76 -1.24 -20.38
CA HIS A 196 15.98 -1.00 -19.61
C HIS A 196 16.24 -2.18 -18.67
N PHE A 197 17.51 -2.45 -18.43
CA PHE A 197 17.98 -3.36 -17.39
C PHE A 197 18.90 -2.61 -16.42
N SER A 198 18.83 -2.91 -15.13
CA SER A 198 19.69 -2.28 -14.10
C SER A 198 19.94 -3.20 -12.92
N THR A 199 21.15 -3.17 -12.37
CA THR A 199 21.53 -3.93 -11.15
C THR A 199 21.57 -3.06 -9.91
N MET A 200 21.15 -3.62 -8.78
CA MET A 200 21.40 -3.08 -7.44
C MET A 200 21.63 -4.24 -6.44
N GLU A 201 22.77 -4.20 -5.74
CA GLU A 201 23.28 -5.31 -4.92
C GLU A 201 23.26 -6.69 -5.64
N ASN A 202 22.25 -7.52 -5.38
CA ASN A 202 22.09 -8.87 -5.95
C ASN A 202 20.84 -9.01 -6.85
N PHE A 203 20.19 -7.89 -7.21
CA PHE A 203 19.06 -7.86 -8.15
C PHE A 203 19.50 -7.43 -9.55
N LEU A 204 18.97 -8.11 -10.58
CA LEU A 204 18.75 -7.53 -11.89
C LEU A 204 17.27 -7.15 -12.04
N MET A 205 17.00 -5.90 -12.42
CA MET A 205 15.66 -5.37 -12.65
C MET A 205 15.44 -5.05 -14.13
N ARG A 206 14.28 -5.41 -14.66
CA ARG A 206 13.78 -5.07 -16.00
C ARG A 206 12.67 -4.04 -15.92
N SER A 207 12.77 -3.00 -16.73
CA SER A 207 11.81 -1.89 -16.80
C SER A 207 11.38 -1.69 -18.24
N GLN A 208 10.08 -1.79 -18.52
CA GLN A 208 9.52 -1.45 -19.83
C GLN A 208 9.68 0.05 -20.08
N LEU A 209 9.88 0.45 -21.34
CA LEU A 209 10.07 1.85 -21.75
C LEU A 209 8.93 2.24 -22.69
N ASP A 210 7.96 2.97 -22.17
CA ASP A 210 6.75 3.32 -22.91
C ASP A 210 6.96 4.54 -23.84
N ALA A 211 7.82 5.50 -23.47
CA ALA A 211 8.13 6.68 -24.29
C ALA A 211 9.50 7.32 -24.02
N TYR A 212 10.00 8.08 -25.01
CA TYR A 212 11.25 8.84 -24.97
C TYR A 212 11.10 10.26 -25.56
N ASP A 213 11.65 11.28 -24.88
CA ASP A 213 11.82 12.63 -25.41
C ASP A 213 13.21 13.19 -25.00
N PRO A 214 14.09 13.57 -25.96
CA PRO A 214 15.41 14.14 -25.66
C PRO A 214 15.39 15.51 -24.96
N ARG A 215 14.23 16.15 -24.82
CA ARG A 215 14.04 17.40 -24.06
C ARG A 215 14.00 17.17 -22.54
N LEU A 216 13.72 15.96 -22.10
CA LEU A 216 13.61 15.60 -20.68
C LEU A 216 14.98 15.30 -20.05
N PRO A 217 15.17 15.54 -18.73
CA PRO A 217 16.39 15.21 -18.01
C PRO A 217 16.79 13.72 -18.02
N GLY A 218 18.01 13.47 -17.53
CA GLY A 218 18.49 12.12 -17.21
C GLY A 218 18.65 11.23 -18.45
N THR A 219 17.73 10.28 -18.63
CA THR A 219 17.72 9.35 -19.79
C THR A 219 16.81 9.81 -20.93
N GLY A 220 16.00 10.86 -20.71
CA GLY A 220 14.89 11.23 -21.59
C GLY A 220 13.71 10.25 -21.61
N MET A 221 13.76 9.17 -20.83
CA MET A 221 12.69 8.16 -20.77
C MET A 221 11.58 8.59 -19.81
N PHE A 222 10.35 8.30 -20.19
CA PHE A 222 9.18 8.46 -19.34
C PHE A 222 8.16 7.34 -19.57
N ASP A 223 7.27 7.19 -18.60
CA ASP A 223 6.33 6.08 -18.48
C ASP A 223 4.91 6.56 -18.82
N LEU A 224 4.13 5.78 -19.59
CA LEU A 224 2.82 6.21 -20.09
C LEU A 224 1.70 5.61 -19.25
N LYS A 225 0.85 6.47 -18.67
CA LYS A 225 -0.27 6.03 -17.82
C LYS A 225 -1.56 6.74 -18.19
N THR A 226 -2.67 6.15 -17.79
CA THR A 226 -4.00 6.73 -18.00
C THR A 226 -4.77 6.79 -16.70
N ARG A 227 -5.56 7.83 -16.56
CA ARG A 227 -6.37 8.11 -15.38
C ARG A 227 -7.85 8.15 -15.73
N ALA A 228 -8.51 7.02 -15.52
CA ALA A 228 -9.96 6.96 -15.61
C ALA A 228 -10.60 7.79 -14.49
N VAL A 229 -11.68 8.49 -14.80
CA VAL A 229 -12.46 9.25 -13.82
C VAL A 229 -13.06 8.37 -12.72
N VAL A 230 -13.30 8.97 -11.55
CA VAL A 230 -13.77 8.31 -10.32
C VAL A 230 -14.99 7.42 -10.53
N THR A 231 -15.97 7.83 -11.36
CA THR A 231 -17.15 7.02 -11.68
C THR A 231 -16.82 5.70 -12.36
N VAL A 232 -15.77 5.66 -13.20
CA VAL A 232 -15.30 4.47 -13.91
C VAL A 232 -14.33 3.64 -13.05
N ARG A 233 -13.66 4.28 -12.08
CA ARG A 233 -12.78 3.59 -11.12
C ARG A 233 -13.55 2.87 -10.01
N MET A 234 -14.65 3.45 -9.52
CA MET A 234 -15.42 2.88 -8.40
C MET A 234 -16.42 1.79 -8.85
N ASP A 235 -16.94 1.87 -10.08
CA ASP A 235 -17.71 0.78 -10.72
C ASP A 235 -17.07 0.39 -12.07
N ALA A 236 -15.94 -0.31 -12.00
CA ALA A 236 -15.19 -0.75 -13.18
C ALA A 236 -15.84 -1.94 -13.94
N ALA A 237 -16.88 -2.54 -13.36
CA ALA A 237 -17.68 -3.60 -13.99
C ALA A 237 -18.87 -2.99 -14.74
N GLY A 238 -19.69 -2.18 -14.07
CA GLY A 238 -20.77 -1.36 -14.63
C GLY A 238 -20.29 -0.04 -15.22
N TYR A 239 -19.09 0.00 -15.81
CA TYR A 239 -18.38 1.21 -16.23
C TYR A 239 -19.17 2.09 -17.21
N GLN A 240 -20.14 1.53 -17.91
CA GLN A 240 -21.05 2.23 -18.81
C GLN A 240 -21.87 3.29 -18.06
N LYS A 241 -22.25 3.04 -16.80
CA LYS A 241 -22.90 4.02 -15.91
C LYS A 241 -22.02 5.26 -15.70
N GLY A 242 -20.72 5.02 -15.49
CA GLY A 242 -19.73 6.08 -15.25
C GLY A 242 -19.25 6.80 -16.51
N SER A 243 -19.48 6.21 -17.69
CA SER A 243 -18.98 6.69 -19.00
C SER A 243 -19.47 8.07 -19.44
N ASP A 244 -20.48 8.62 -18.76
CA ASP A 244 -21.06 9.92 -19.07
C ASP A 244 -20.54 11.08 -18.19
N TYR A 245 -19.77 10.79 -17.12
CA TYR A 245 -19.10 11.80 -16.28
C TYR A 245 -17.99 12.54 -17.04
N GLU A 246 -17.76 13.81 -16.70
CA GLU A 246 -16.73 14.65 -17.32
C GLU A 246 -15.91 15.47 -16.32
N ILE A 247 -14.67 15.77 -16.71
CA ILE A 247 -13.86 16.83 -16.11
C ILE A 247 -14.21 18.13 -16.83
N ARG A 248 -14.67 19.13 -16.08
CA ARG A 248 -15.10 20.46 -16.55
C ARG A 248 -14.24 21.59 -16.01
N SER A 249 -13.60 21.38 -14.87
CA SER A 249 -12.79 22.37 -14.17
C SER A 249 -11.41 21.84 -13.81
N ILE A 250 -10.46 22.76 -13.58
CA ILE A 250 -9.16 22.38 -13.03
C ILE A 250 -9.28 22.05 -11.53
N ARG A 251 -10.14 22.77 -10.80
CA ARG A 251 -10.33 22.69 -9.33
C ARG A 251 -11.77 22.34 -8.92
N GLY A 252 -11.94 21.86 -7.69
CA GLY A 252 -13.21 21.49 -7.05
C GLY A 252 -13.24 20.02 -6.61
N GLN A 253 -14.15 19.65 -5.70
CA GLN A 253 -14.27 18.27 -5.19
C GLN A 253 -14.68 17.24 -6.27
N TRP A 254 -15.31 17.70 -7.36
CA TRP A 254 -16.03 16.89 -8.33
C TRP A 254 -15.97 17.51 -9.73
N GLN A 255 -16.11 16.66 -10.77
CA GLN A 255 -16.01 17.04 -12.19
C GLN A 255 -14.73 17.83 -12.50
N SER A 256 -13.63 17.51 -11.80
CA SER A 256 -12.40 18.30 -11.78
C SER A 256 -11.16 17.43 -12.01
N PHE A 257 -10.11 18.07 -12.54
CA PHE A 257 -8.78 17.48 -12.60
C PHE A 257 -8.20 17.28 -11.19
N GLU A 258 -8.36 18.26 -10.30
CA GLU A 258 -7.88 18.25 -8.92
C GLU A 258 -8.36 17.03 -8.13
N ARG A 259 -9.62 16.59 -8.34
CA ARG A 259 -10.14 15.37 -7.72
C ARG A 259 -9.43 14.12 -8.24
N GLU A 260 -9.24 14.01 -9.55
CA GLU A 260 -8.55 12.87 -10.14
C GLU A 260 -7.07 12.81 -9.72
N TYR A 261 -6.45 13.97 -9.54
CA TYR A 261 -5.09 14.14 -9.04
C TYR A 261 -4.97 13.74 -7.55
N TYR A 262 -5.86 14.23 -6.67
CA TYR A 262 -5.93 13.80 -5.25
C TYR A 262 -6.06 12.29 -5.09
N ASP A 263 -7.05 11.68 -5.75
CA ASP A 263 -7.24 10.23 -5.75
C ASP A 263 -6.03 9.49 -6.39
N MET A 264 -5.15 10.17 -7.14
CA MET A 264 -3.97 9.58 -7.78
C MET A 264 -2.75 9.58 -6.85
N ILE A 265 -2.57 10.63 -6.04
CA ILE A 265 -1.59 10.64 -4.95
C ILE A 265 -1.83 9.44 -4.02
N ARG A 266 -3.09 9.25 -3.56
CA ARG A 266 -3.46 8.20 -2.60
C ARG A 266 -3.37 6.76 -3.13
N ALA A 267 -3.42 6.55 -4.44
CA ALA A 267 -3.60 5.22 -5.03
C ALA A 267 -2.47 4.75 -5.95
N ALA A 268 -1.71 5.68 -6.53
CA ALA A 268 -0.83 5.38 -7.66
C ALA A 268 0.56 6.03 -7.60
N PHE A 269 0.72 7.24 -7.04
CA PHE A 269 2.01 7.94 -7.00
C PHE A 269 3.14 7.13 -6.35
N LEU A 270 2.89 6.42 -5.24
CA LEU A 270 3.88 5.52 -4.66
C LEU A 270 4.29 4.39 -5.61
N LYS A 271 3.35 3.86 -6.40
CA LYS A 271 3.64 2.83 -7.41
C LYS A 271 4.45 3.42 -8.57
N TYR A 272 4.07 4.59 -9.06
CA TYR A 272 4.70 5.26 -10.18
C TYR A 272 6.12 5.76 -9.84
N SER A 273 6.35 6.39 -8.69
CA SER A 273 7.69 6.84 -8.28
C SER A 273 8.67 5.66 -8.10
N LEU A 274 8.22 4.51 -7.59
CA LEU A 274 9.01 3.28 -7.55
C LEU A 274 9.32 2.74 -8.95
N GLN A 275 8.35 2.77 -9.88
CA GLN A 275 8.53 2.32 -11.26
C GLN A 275 9.49 3.23 -12.04
N VAL A 276 9.34 4.55 -11.93
CA VAL A 276 10.21 5.58 -12.54
C VAL A 276 11.65 5.44 -12.04
N ARG A 277 11.85 5.23 -10.73
CA ARG A 277 13.17 4.95 -10.13
C ARG A 277 13.83 3.70 -10.69
N MET A 278 13.12 2.57 -10.66
CA MET A 278 13.64 1.31 -11.24
C MET A 278 13.84 1.40 -12.77
N GLY A 279 13.08 2.25 -13.46
CA GLY A 279 13.20 2.51 -14.90
C GLY A 279 14.31 3.47 -15.31
N ARG A 280 14.85 4.24 -14.35
CA ARG A 280 15.72 5.41 -14.59
C ARG A 280 15.04 6.44 -15.51
N MET A 281 13.74 6.61 -15.34
CA MET A 281 12.90 7.58 -16.05
C MET A 281 12.89 8.92 -15.32
N ASP A 282 12.47 9.99 -15.99
CA ASP A 282 12.31 11.33 -15.38
C ASP A 282 10.93 11.51 -14.69
N GLY A 283 9.89 10.91 -15.25
CA GLY A 283 8.52 11.05 -14.75
C GLY A 283 7.52 10.17 -15.50
N ILE A 284 6.24 10.50 -15.34
CA ILE A 284 5.12 9.85 -16.04
C ILE A 284 4.31 10.86 -16.87
N PHE A 285 3.77 10.41 -17.99
CA PHE A 285 2.78 11.15 -18.77
C PHE A 285 1.40 10.51 -18.57
N THR A 286 0.46 11.27 -18.02
CA THR A 286 -0.87 10.79 -17.62
C THR A 286 -1.96 11.38 -18.51
N ALA A 287 -2.68 10.53 -19.25
CA ALA A 287 -3.89 10.90 -19.99
C ALA A 287 -5.15 10.73 -19.11
N TYR A 288 -5.93 11.79 -18.91
CA TYR A 288 -7.16 11.77 -18.10
C TYR A 288 -8.37 11.45 -18.99
N HIS A 289 -9.25 10.53 -18.58
CA HIS A 289 -10.28 10.01 -19.47
C HIS A 289 -11.53 9.45 -18.77
N ASN A 290 -12.62 9.32 -19.54
CA ASN A 290 -13.67 8.34 -19.25
C ASN A 290 -13.54 7.17 -20.26
N THR A 291 -14.59 6.39 -20.53
CA THR A 291 -14.50 5.27 -21.50
C THR A 291 -14.86 5.69 -22.95
N ARG A 292 -15.04 6.99 -23.20
CA ARG A 292 -15.44 7.57 -24.50
C ARG A 292 -14.50 8.66 -24.99
N ARG A 293 -14.02 9.54 -24.09
CA ARG A 293 -13.12 10.65 -24.43
C ARG A 293 -11.96 10.81 -23.46
N ILE A 294 -10.88 11.39 -23.99
CA ILE A 294 -9.81 12.01 -23.21
C ILE A 294 -10.25 13.45 -22.84
N PHE A 295 -9.89 13.88 -21.63
CA PHE A 295 -10.13 15.21 -21.05
C PHE A 295 -8.87 16.07 -20.99
N GLY A 296 -7.69 15.51 -21.20
CA GLY A 296 -6.43 16.23 -21.10
C GLY A 296 -5.27 15.34 -20.69
N PHE A 297 -4.11 15.97 -20.56
CA PHE A 297 -2.83 15.33 -20.30
C PHE A 297 -2.05 16.10 -19.23
N GLN A 298 -1.32 15.39 -18.37
CA GLN A 298 -0.36 15.97 -17.45
C GLN A 298 0.97 15.21 -17.54
N TYR A 299 2.09 15.92 -17.62
CA TYR A 299 3.40 15.36 -17.31
C TYR A 299 3.70 15.58 -15.83
N ILE A 300 4.09 14.52 -15.11
CA ILE A 300 4.31 14.51 -13.66
C ILE A 300 5.74 14.02 -13.42
N PRO A 301 6.70 14.92 -13.12
CA PRO A 301 8.09 14.54 -12.86
C PRO A 301 8.22 13.83 -11.52
N LEU A 302 9.30 13.06 -11.34
CA LEU A 302 9.56 12.33 -10.10
C LEU A 302 9.58 13.24 -8.86
N SER A 303 10.03 14.50 -9.01
CA SER A 303 10.04 15.50 -7.94
C SER A 303 8.63 15.96 -7.50
N GLU A 304 7.62 15.87 -8.37
CA GLU A 304 6.22 16.18 -8.01
C GLU A 304 5.61 15.01 -7.22
N MET A 305 5.92 13.77 -7.61
CA MET A 305 5.56 12.58 -6.84
C MET A 305 6.24 12.56 -5.46
N ASP A 306 7.54 12.88 -5.37
CA ASP A 306 8.25 12.97 -4.08
C ASP A 306 7.71 14.11 -3.20
N GLN A 307 7.34 15.26 -3.78
CA GLN A 307 6.69 16.33 -3.01
C GLN A 307 5.38 15.86 -2.36
N ALA A 308 4.64 14.97 -3.04
CA ALA A 308 3.39 14.40 -2.57
C ALA A 308 3.53 13.15 -1.66
N ILE A 309 4.60 12.36 -1.81
CA ILE A 309 4.84 11.11 -1.03
C ILE A 309 5.79 11.34 0.15
N HIS A 310 6.85 12.11 -0.04
CA HIS A 310 7.94 12.34 0.92
C HIS A 310 7.88 13.70 1.59
N GLY A 311 7.09 14.62 1.03
CA GLY A 311 6.93 16.00 1.53
C GLY A 311 7.96 17.00 0.99
N THR A 312 8.85 16.57 0.09
CA THR A 312 9.90 17.41 -0.51
C THR A 312 10.11 17.04 -1.98
N SER A 313 10.32 18.04 -2.83
CA SER A 313 10.72 17.84 -4.24
C SER A 313 12.18 17.41 -4.43
N SER A 314 12.97 17.34 -3.35
CA SER A 314 14.34 16.83 -3.35
C SER A 314 14.36 15.31 -3.42
N LEU A 315 14.75 14.78 -4.59
CA LEU A 315 14.82 13.33 -4.86
C LEU A 315 15.68 12.55 -3.86
N LYS A 316 16.62 13.20 -3.14
CA LYS A 316 17.53 12.52 -2.20
C LYS A 316 16.79 11.69 -1.16
N LEU A 317 15.64 12.14 -0.66
CA LEU A 317 14.87 11.37 0.32
C LEU A 317 14.24 10.12 -0.30
N GLY A 318 13.48 10.26 -1.40
CA GLY A 318 12.85 9.12 -2.07
C GLY A 318 13.87 8.13 -2.64
N ASP A 319 15.01 8.60 -3.14
CA ASP A 319 16.09 7.74 -3.66
C ASP A 319 16.79 6.96 -2.55
N THR A 320 17.05 7.59 -1.40
CA THR A 320 17.66 6.91 -0.24
C THR A 320 16.68 5.91 0.39
N GLU A 321 15.39 6.24 0.43
CA GLU A 321 14.32 5.34 0.90
C GLU A 321 14.10 4.15 -0.06
N PHE A 322 14.25 4.36 -1.37
CA PHE A 322 14.25 3.27 -2.36
C PHE A 322 15.47 2.36 -2.23
N LYS A 323 16.69 2.92 -2.11
CA LYS A 323 17.92 2.16 -1.83
C LYS A 323 17.80 1.34 -0.53
N ALA A 324 17.23 1.93 0.53
CA ALA A 324 16.93 1.24 1.77
C ALA A 324 15.96 0.06 1.59
N SER A 325 14.84 0.30 0.89
CA SER A 325 13.83 -0.71 0.58
C SER A 325 14.41 -1.91 -0.15
N MET A 326 15.26 -1.65 -1.16
CA MET A 326 15.96 -2.68 -1.92
C MET A 326 16.93 -3.51 -1.06
N HIS A 327 17.70 -2.87 -0.17
CA HIS A 327 18.60 -3.59 0.74
C HIS A 327 17.83 -4.48 1.72
N LEU A 328 16.78 -3.95 2.35
CA LEU A 328 15.96 -4.71 3.31
C LEU A 328 15.23 -5.87 2.64
N LEU A 329 14.67 -5.67 1.44
CA LEU A 329 14.10 -6.74 0.62
C LEU A 329 15.15 -7.82 0.35
N ARG A 330 16.36 -7.46 -0.11
CA ARG A 330 17.43 -8.46 -0.32
C ARG A 330 17.77 -9.22 0.96
N LYS A 331 17.87 -8.55 2.11
CA LYS A 331 18.18 -9.23 3.39
C LYS A 331 17.07 -10.18 3.83
N ALA A 332 15.81 -9.90 3.51
CA ALA A 332 14.72 -10.85 3.69
C ALA A 332 14.87 -12.05 2.74
N LEU A 333 15.01 -11.80 1.43
CA LEU A 333 15.16 -12.84 0.42
C LEU A 333 16.39 -13.72 0.65
N ASP A 334 17.51 -13.18 1.12
CA ASP A 334 18.73 -13.93 1.45
C ASP A 334 18.54 -14.89 2.63
N GLN A 335 17.67 -14.55 3.59
CA GLN A 335 17.30 -15.46 4.69
C GLN A 335 16.32 -16.54 4.21
N ILE A 336 15.29 -16.13 3.46
CA ILE A 336 14.26 -17.01 2.88
C ILE A 336 14.88 -18.07 1.96
N THR A 337 15.75 -17.67 1.03
CA THR A 337 16.44 -18.59 0.11
C THR A 337 17.55 -19.40 0.78
N LYS A 338 18.04 -19.00 1.96
CA LYS A 338 18.89 -19.84 2.81
C LYS A 338 18.08 -20.91 3.55
N ARG A 339 16.84 -20.62 3.97
CA ARG A 339 15.93 -21.59 4.60
C ARG A 339 15.37 -22.59 3.59
N PHE A 340 15.07 -22.14 2.36
CA PHE A 340 14.53 -22.94 1.27
C PHE A 340 15.42 -22.87 0.01
N PRO A 341 16.63 -23.45 0.04
CA PRO A 341 17.57 -23.39 -1.08
C PRO A 341 17.06 -24.19 -2.29
N LYS A 342 17.22 -23.60 -3.49
CA LYS A 342 16.86 -24.20 -4.80
C LYS A 342 15.39 -24.64 -4.96
N LYS A 343 14.48 -24.14 -4.13
CA LYS A 343 13.02 -24.30 -4.29
C LYS A 343 12.40 -23.01 -4.80
N SER A 344 11.31 -23.09 -5.55
CA SER A 344 10.43 -21.93 -5.76
C SER A 344 9.67 -21.63 -4.46
N ILE A 345 9.29 -20.38 -4.24
CA ILE A 345 8.79 -19.89 -2.94
C ILE A 345 7.62 -18.93 -3.17
N ARG A 346 6.52 -19.11 -2.43
CA ARG A 346 5.42 -18.14 -2.34
C ARG A 346 5.68 -17.24 -1.13
N LEU A 347 5.67 -15.93 -1.37
CA LEU A 347 6.09 -14.89 -0.42
C LEU A 347 4.94 -13.90 -0.18
N HIS A 348 4.64 -13.60 1.07
CA HIS A 348 3.69 -12.56 1.49
C HIS A 348 4.41 -11.52 2.37
N VAL A 349 4.06 -10.24 2.20
CA VAL A 349 4.62 -9.10 2.93
C VAL A 349 3.51 -8.15 3.36
N GLU A 350 3.48 -7.77 4.64
CA GLU A 350 2.58 -6.76 5.20
C GLU A 350 3.32 -5.94 6.27
N THR A 351 3.42 -4.63 6.09
CA THR A 351 3.70 -3.70 7.18
C THR A 351 2.41 -3.44 7.95
N ARG A 352 2.46 -3.47 9.28
CA ARG A 352 1.33 -3.10 10.15
C ARG A 352 1.56 -1.73 10.80
N PRO A 353 0.51 -0.95 11.14
CA PRO A 353 0.62 0.35 11.78
C PRO A 353 0.81 0.25 13.31
N THR A 354 1.62 -0.70 13.78
CA THR A 354 2.02 -0.80 15.19
C THR A 354 2.86 0.42 15.61
N ASN A 355 3.03 0.66 16.91
CA ASN A 355 3.93 1.69 17.42
C ASN A 355 5.11 1.06 18.19
N PRO A 356 6.35 1.06 17.65
CA PRO A 356 6.74 1.48 16.31
C PRO A 356 6.27 0.49 15.21
N PRO A 357 6.20 0.92 13.94
CA PRO A 357 5.76 0.04 12.85
C PRO A 357 6.68 -1.16 12.64
N CYS A 358 6.09 -2.33 12.37
CA CYS A 358 6.81 -3.55 12.03
C CYS A 358 6.27 -4.18 10.73
N MET A 359 7.10 -5.01 10.10
CA MET A 359 6.74 -5.72 8.87
C MET A 359 6.79 -7.23 9.08
N TYR A 360 5.69 -7.90 8.77
CA TYR A 360 5.59 -9.35 8.68
C TYR A 360 5.96 -9.81 7.28
N ILE A 361 6.78 -10.87 7.20
CA ILE A 361 7.22 -11.49 5.96
C ILE A 361 7.06 -13.00 6.10
N PHE A 362 6.19 -13.61 5.28
CA PHE A 362 5.91 -15.04 5.30
C PHE A 362 6.35 -15.71 4.00
N ALA A 363 7.11 -16.78 4.12
CA ALA A 363 7.61 -17.53 2.98
C ALA A 363 7.35 -19.02 3.16
N LYS A 364 6.80 -19.68 2.14
CA LYS A 364 6.73 -21.15 2.07
C LYS A 364 7.18 -21.66 0.70
N PRO A 365 7.89 -22.79 0.62
CA PRO A 365 8.26 -23.38 -0.66
C PRO A 365 7.01 -23.85 -1.41
N VAL A 366 7.04 -23.81 -2.74
CA VAL A 366 5.98 -24.27 -3.63
C VAL A 366 6.58 -24.97 -4.85
N THR A 367 5.83 -25.92 -5.41
CA THR A 367 6.12 -26.63 -6.66
C THR A 367 5.79 -25.78 -7.88
N ALA A 368 6.24 -26.20 -9.06
CA ALA A 368 5.84 -25.57 -10.32
C ALA A 368 4.34 -25.73 -10.61
N ASP A 369 3.76 -26.85 -10.17
CA ASP A 369 2.35 -27.20 -10.40
C ASP A 369 1.43 -26.32 -9.53
N GLU A 370 1.70 -26.19 -8.22
CA GLU A 370 0.95 -25.28 -7.33
C GLU A 370 0.95 -23.82 -7.83
N ILE A 371 2.10 -23.33 -8.34
CA ILE A 371 2.17 -21.98 -8.93
C ILE A 371 1.32 -21.92 -10.21
N SER A 372 1.37 -22.96 -11.03
CA SER A 372 0.63 -23.04 -12.28
C SER A 372 -0.88 -23.10 -12.04
N GLU A 373 -1.35 -23.83 -11.04
CA GLU A 373 -2.77 -23.89 -10.65
C GLU A 373 -3.32 -22.51 -10.28
N VAL A 374 -2.64 -21.81 -9.36
CA VAL A 374 -3.02 -20.45 -8.91
C VAL A 374 -3.00 -19.46 -10.10
N GLN A 375 -1.97 -19.52 -10.94
CA GLN A 375 -1.88 -18.64 -12.12
C GLN A 375 -2.91 -18.97 -13.20
N LEU A 376 -3.21 -20.24 -13.44
CA LEU A 376 -4.21 -20.69 -14.42
C LEU A 376 -5.65 -20.41 -13.94
N GLU A 377 -5.91 -20.40 -12.63
CA GLU A 377 -7.19 -19.94 -12.09
C GLU A 377 -7.38 -18.44 -12.26
N ALA A 378 -6.39 -17.64 -11.87
CA ALA A 378 -6.40 -16.20 -12.11
C ALA A 378 -6.59 -15.87 -13.60
N GLN A 379 -5.89 -16.57 -14.50
CA GLN A 379 -6.04 -16.41 -15.95
C GLN A 379 -7.44 -16.81 -16.45
N ARG A 380 -8.07 -17.86 -15.89
CA ARG A 380 -9.45 -18.23 -16.22
C ARG A 380 -10.44 -17.13 -15.81
N ARG A 381 -10.34 -16.62 -14.57
CA ARG A 381 -11.19 -15.51 -14.08
C ARG A 381 -10.99 -14.22 -14.88
N VAL A 382 -9.74 -13.91 -15.26
CA VAL A 382 -9.39 -12.78 -16.15
C VAL A 382 -10.05 -12.92 -17.52
N LYS A 383 -9.84 -14.05 -18.22
CA LYS A 383 -10.37 -14.27 -19.58
C LYS A 383 -11.89 -14.30 -19.63
N GLU A 384 -12.56 -14.80 -18.58
CA GLU A 384 -14.01 -14.79 -18.49
C GLU A 384 -14.57 -13.35 -18.43
N VAL A 385 -13.99 -12.49 -17.59
CA VAL A 385 -14.41 -11.09 -17.48
C VAL A 385 -14.03 -10.28 -18.73
N GLU A 386 -12.87 -10.54 -19.35
CA GLU A 386 -12.53 -9.96 -20.67
C GLU A 386 -13.57 -10.36 -21.74
N ARG A 387 -13.96 -11.64 -21.79
CA ARG A 387 -15.02 -12.14 -22.69
C ARG A 387 -16.36 -11.43 -22.46
N GLN A 388 -16.75 -11.22 -21.21
CA GLN A 388 -17.99 -10.51 -20.86
C GLN A 388 -17.94 -9.04 -21.29
N ILE A 389 -16.84 -8.32 -21.01
CA ILE A 389 -16.65 -6.91 -21.42
C ILE A 389 -16.70 -6.77 -22.95
N LEU A 390 -16.11 -7.71 -23.69
CA LEU A 390 -16.11 -7.71 -25.16
C LEU A 390 -17.46 -8.13 -25.77
N GLY A 391 -18.21 -9.01 -25.10
CA GLY A 391 -19.50 -9.57 -25.55
C GLY A 391 -20.73 -8.70 -25.26
N MET A 392 -20.60 -7.60 -24.51
CA MET A 392 -21.68 -6.72 -24.04
C MET A 392 -22.44 -5.92 -25.13
N LYS A 393 -22.54 -6.41 -26.38
CA LYS A 393 -23.21 -5.71 -27.50
C LYS A 393 -24.68 -6.10 -27.74
N GLU A 394 -25.20 -7.14 -27.07
CA GLU A 394 -26.55 -7.69 -27.34
C GLU A 394 -27.68 -7.18 -26.41
N MET A 395 -27.41 -6.82 -25.14
CA MET A 395 -28.48 -6.39 -24.20
C MET A 395 -28.79 -4.88 -24.18
N ALA A 396 -28.15 -4.07 -25.03
CA ALA A 396 -28.37 -2.62 -25.10
C ALA A 396 -29.53 -2.19 -26.04
N GLY A 397 -30.47 -3.10 -26.34
CA GLY A 397 -31.44 -2.96 -27.44
C GLY A 397 -32.86 -3.47 -27.17
N ALA A 398 -33.26 -3.63 -25.91
CA ALA A 398 -34.62 -4.00 -25.52
C ALA A 398 -35.12 -3.06 -24.42
N ASP A 399 -36.02 -2.13 -24.78
CA ASP A 399 -36.52 -1.08 -23.89
C ASP A 399 -37.99 -1.31 -23.54
N THR A 400 -38.42 -0.80 -22.39
CA THR A 400 -39.81 -0.75 -21.88
C THR A 400 -40.62 -2.06 -21.77
N ASN A 401 -40.99 -2.44 -20.53
CA ASN A 401 -42.43 -2.42 -20.20
C ASN A 401 -42.76 -2.30 -18.70
N THR A 402 -43.91 -1.68 -18.46
CA THR A 402 -44.62 -1.31 -17.21
C THR A 402 -44.40 -2.10 -15.92
N THR A 403 -44.26 -1.33 -14.83
CA THR A 403 -44.53 -1.68 -13.43
C THR A 403 -45.96 -2.22 -13.20
N GLN A 404 -46.11 -3.22 -12.33
CA GLN A 404 -47.32 -3.41 -11.50
C GLN A 404 -46.92 -3.85 -10.09
N THR A 405 -47.54 -3.25 -9.08
CA THR A 405 -47.52 -3.70 -7.67
C THR A 405 -48.66 -4.69 -7.41
N PRO A 406 -48.48 -5.57 -6.42
CA PRO A 406 -49.51 -5.72 -5.39
C PRO A 406 -49.02 -5.28 -4.00
N ASP A 407 -49.93 -5.24 -3.04
CA ASP A 407 -49.78 -4.65 -1.71
C ASP A 407 -50.19 -5.63 -0.59
N GLY A 408 -49.69 -5.40 0.63
CA GLY A 408 -50.23 -5.87 1.91
C GLY A 408 -50.10 -7.35 2.29
N SER A 409 -49.32 -7.65 3.33
CA SER A 409 -49.86 -8.01 4.67
C SER A 409 -48.78 -8.28 5.74
N GLU A 410 -48.77 -7.46 6.78
CA GLU A 410 -48.62 -7.73 8.24
C GLU A 410 -47.76 -8.92 8.77
N GLY A 411 -46.93 -8.66 9.79
CA GLY A 411 -46.15 -9.67 10.53
C GLY A 411 -45.35 -9.07 11.71
N GLU A 412 -45.94 -9.10 12.90
CA GLU A 412 -45.61 -8.38 14.17
C GLU A 412 -44.17 -8.43 14.72
N GLU A 413 -43.84 -7.44 15.57
CA GLU A 413 -42.63 -7.41 16.42
C GLU A 413 -42.70 -8.40 17.60
N ALA A 414 -41.55 -8.93 18.04
CA ALA A 414 -41.43 -9.60 19.35
C ALA A 414 -40.02 -9.44 19.96
N SER A 415 -39.96 -8.99 21.21
CA SER A 415 -38.72 -8.73 21.96
C SER A 415 -38.01 -10.01 22.45
N PRO A 416 -36.67 -10.01 22.63
CA PRO A 416 -35.94 -11.17 23.14
C PRO A 416 -36.09 -11.32 24.66
N ALA A 417 -36.43 -12.53 25.13
CA ALA A 417 -36.44 -12.85 26.56
C ALA A 417 -36.24 -14.36 26.83
N ASN A 418 -34.98 -14.77 27.01
CA ASN A 418 -34.50 -15.40 28.25
C ASN A 418 -33.06 -15.93 28.11
N ALA A 419 -32.21 -15.61 29.08
CA ALA A 419 -30.97 -16.33 29.31
C ALA A 419 -31.23 -17.57 30.18
N THR A 420 -30.36 -18.58 30.06
CA THR A 420 -30.19 -19.62 31.09
C THR A 420 -28.69 -19.71 31.36
N PRO A 421 -28.21 -19.46 32.61
CA PRO A 421 -26.79 -19.40 32.91
C PRO A 421 -26.21 -20.78 33.26
N GLY A 422 -24.91 -20.95 33.06
CA GLY A 422 -24.13 -22.00 33.70
C GLY A 422 -23.17 -22.75 32.79
N GLU A 423 -21.94 -22.24 32.69
CA GLU A 423 -20.70 -23.02 32.71
C GLU A 423 -19.58 -22.04 33.13
N ASP A 424 -18.79 -22.41 34.14
CA ASP A 424 -17.73 -21.52 34.66
C ASP A 424 -16.57 -21.44 33.64
N PRO A 425 -16.04 -20.24 33.35
CA PRO A 425 -14.91 -20.11 32.43
C PRO A 425 -13.65 -20.71 33.06
N GLU A 426 -13.00 -21.64 32.35
CA GLU A 426 -11.68 -22.15 32.72
C GLU A 426 -10.68 -20.99 32.86
N GLU A 427 -9.79 -21.06 33.86
CA GLU A 427 -8.78 -20.02 34.10
C GLU A 427 -7.76 -19.99 32.94
N LEU A 428 -8.00 -19.08 32.00
CA LEU A 428 -7.07 -18.73 30.90
C LEU A 428 -5.71 -18.34 31.47
N SER A 429 -4.62 -18.82 30.85
CA SER A 429 -3.28 -18.48 31.32
C SER A 429 -2.96 -17.01 31.06
N ASP A 430 -2.07 -16.45 31.89
CA ASP A 430 -1.60 -15.06 31.76
C ASP A 430 -1.14 -14.70 30.34
N ALA A 431 -0.63 -15.67 29.58
CA ALA A 431 -0.17 -15.48 28.21
C ALA A 431 -1.33 -15.42 27.19
N ASP A 432 -2.39 -16.21 27.38
CA ASP A 432 -3.56 -16.26 26.49
C ASP A 432 -4.43 -15.01 26.66
N ALA A 433 -4.59 -14.53 27.90
CA ALA A 433 -5.21 -13.24 28.18
C ALA A 433 -4.43 -12.07 27.53
N TRP A 434 -3.09 -12.14 27.53
CA TRP A 434 -2.23 -11.14 26.88
C TRP A 434 -2.32 -11.19 25.34
N GLU A 435 -2.44 -12.38 24.74
CA GLU A 435 -2.71 -12.49 23.30
C GLU A 435 -4.12 -11.99 22.94
N ALA A 436 -5.16 -12.27 23.74
CA ALA A 436 -6.52 -11.79 23.51
C ALA A 436 -6.62 -10.25 23.59
N MET A 437 -5.93 -9.63 24.55
CA MET A 437 -5.79 -8.17 24.65
C MET A 437 -5.14 -7.59 23.38
N MET A 438 -4.08 -8.23 22.87
CA MET A 438 -3.37 -7.78 21.67
C MET A 438 -4.17 -8.01 20.38
N ASP A 439 -4.87 -9.13 20.21
CA ASP A 439 -5.69 -9.40 18.99
C ASP A 439 -6.93 -8.47 18.97
N THR A 440 -7.48 -8.12 20.13
CA THR A 440 -8.53 -7.08 20.28
C THR A 440 -7.98 -5.70 19.90
N LEU A 441 -6.85 -5.28 20.48
CA LEU A 441 -6.25 -3.97 20.21
C LEU A 441 -5.76 -3.84 18.76
N GLU A 442 -5.22 -4.92 18.17
CA GLU A 442 -4.86 -4.97 16.74
C GLU A 442 -6.09 -4.99 15.80
N THR A 443 -7.28 -5.37 16.31
CA THR A 443 -8.56 -5.26 15.58
C THR A 443 -9.16 -3.85 15.67
N SER A 444 -9.20 -3.24 16.86
CA SER A 444 -9.72 -1.86 17.03
C SER A 444 -8.86 -0.80 16.36
N LEU A 445 -7.57 -1.08 16.10
CA LEU A 445 -6.71 -0.26 15.24
C LEU A 445 -7.06 -0.33 13.73
N GLU A 446 -8.01 -1.17 13.30
CA GLU A 446 -8.49 -1.19 11.90
C GLU A 446 -9.68 -0.24 11.65
N SER A 447 -10.30 0.34 12.69
CA SER A 447 -11.44 1.27 12.60
C SER A 447 -11.03 2.74 12.85
N GLU A 448 -10.29 3.34 11.89
CA GLU A 448 -9.79 4.73 11.92
C GLU A 448 -10.89 5.84 11.85
N GLU A 449 -12.17 5.56 12.14
CA GLU A 449 -13.29 6.54 12.05
C GLU A 449 -14.02 6.90 13.37
N GLU A 450 -13.97 6.09 14.44
CA GLU A 450 -14.59 6.42 15.75
C GLU A 450 -13.66 6.02 16.92
N VAL A 451 -12.73 6.91 17.30
CA VAL A 451 -11.60 6.57 18.20
C VAL A 451 -11.53 7.51 19.43
N SER A 452 -12.17 7.09 20.52
CA SER A 452 -11.89 7.47 21.92
C SER A 452 -12.69 6.52 22.83
N THR A 453 -13.99 6.78 23.01
CA THR A 453 -14.89 5.97 23.86
C THR A 453 -14.90 4.49 23.49
N ALA A 454 -15.06 4.13 22.21
CA ALA A 454 -15.07 2.72 21.79
C ALA A 454 -13.75 1.98 22.09
N VAL A 455 -12.62 2.69 22.15
CA VAL A 455 -11.32 2.12 22.57
C VAL A 455 -11.25 2.01 24.09
N ARG A 456 -11.75 3.01 24.83
CA ARG A 456 -11.84 2.97 26.30
C ARG A 456 -12.72 1.82 26.79
N ASP A 457 -13.92 1.67 26.21
CA ASP A 457 -14.88 0.61 26.56
C ASP A 457 -14.28 -0.78 26.26
N SER A 458 -13.67 -0.95 25.08
CA SER A 458 -12.98 -2.21 24.70
C SER A 458 -11.79 -2.53 25.61
N LEU A 459 -11.05 -1.51 26.05
CA LEU A 459 -9.90 -1.64 26.95
C LEU A 459 -10.35 -1.98 28.37
N GLU A 460 -11.45 -1.38 28.86
CA GLU A 460 -12.01 -1.75 30.15
C GLU A 460 -12.55 -3.19 30.14
N ASP A 461 -13.32 -3.59 29.13
CA ASP A 461 -13.84 -4.96 29.06
C ASP A 461 -12.72 -6.01 28.93
N ALA A 462 -11.62 -5.72 28.21
CA ALA A 462 -10.44 -6.59 28.19
C ALA A 462 -9.74 -6.67 29.56
N LEU A 463 -9.61 -5.56 30.28
CA LEU A 463 -9.04 -5.53 31.64
C LEU A 463 -9.96 -6.21 32.67
N ARG A 464 -11.28 -6.14 32.50
CA ARG A 464 -12.26 -6.90 33.28
C ARG A 464 -12.18 -8.40 33.00
N ALA A 465 -12.09 -8.79 31.73
CA ALA A 465 -12.01 -10.19 31.29
C ALA A 465 -10.72 -10.88 31.75
N SER A 466 -9.58 -10.18 31.71
CA SER A 466 -8.30 -10.67 32.26
C SER A 466 -8.28 -10.79 33.80
N GLY A 467 -9.32 -10.34 34.50
CA GLY A 467 -9.41 -10.37 35.96
C GLY A 467 -8.51 -9.38 36.70
N LEU A 468 -7.61 -8.67 36.00
CA LEU A 468 -6.58 -7.80 36.57
C LEU A 468 -7.16 -6.65 37.41
N LEU A 469 -8.40 -6.23 37.12
CA LEU A 469 -9.10 -5.18 37.86
C LEU A 469 -9.71 -5.63 39.19
N LYS A 470 -9.79 -6.94 39.48
CA LYS A 470 -10.48 -7.48 40.68
C LYS A 470 -9.87 -7.01 42.01
N SER A 471 -8.61 -6.55 42.01
CA SER A 471 -7.89 -6.01 43.17
C SER A 471 -7.70 -4.49 43.18
N MET A 472 -8.34 -3.74 42.26
CA MET A 472 -8.20 -2.28 42.15
C MET A 472 -9.44 -1.52 42.63
N THR A 473 -9.24 -0.29 43.15
CA THR A 473 -10.33 0.66 43.38
C THR A 473 -10.71 1.33 42.06
N ALA A 474 -12.01 1.61 41.85
CA ALA A 474 -12.51 2.20 40.59
C ALA A 474 -11.78 3.49 40.20
N GLU A 475 -11.44 4.34 41.16
CA GLU A 475 -10.66 5.57 40.99
C GLU A 475 -9.26 5.33 40.38
N LYS A 476 -8.62 4.19 40.69
CA LYS A 476 -7.36 3.77 40.04
C LYS A 476 -7.60 3.23 38.64
N VAL A 477 -8.68 2.47 38.42
CA VAL A 477 -9.02 1.93 37.10
C VAL A 477 -9.23 3.06 36.10
N GLU A 478 -10.05 4.06 36.45
CA GLU A 478 -10.26 5.27 35.63
C GLU A 478 -8.94 5.99 35.34
N SER A 479 -8.09 6.19 36.36
CA SER A 479 -6.79 6.85 36.18
C SER A 479 -5.82 6.09 35.25
N TYR A 480 -5.88 4.75 35.25
CA TYR A 480 -5.13 3.93 34.31
C TYR A 480 -5.70 3.97 32.90
N LEU A 481 -7.03 3.95 32.75
CA LEU A 481 -7.71 4.09 31.45
C LEU A 481 -7.41 5.45 30.81
N ASP A 482 -7.53 6.56 31.56
CA ASP A 482 -7.16 7.91 31.11
C ASP A 482 -5.70 7.99 30.64
N THR A 483 -4.79 7.38 31.40
CA THR A 483 -3.35 7.40 31.10
C THR A 483 -3.04 6.58 29.83
N LEU A 484 -3.72 5.45 29.63
CA LEU A 484 -3.60 4.65 28.42
C LEU A 484 -4.23 5.36 27.22
N GLU A 485 -5.35 6.05 27.39
CA GLU A 485 -6.04 6.80 26.34
C GLU A 485 -5.19 7.99 25.83
N ASP A 486 -4.56 8.80 26.70
CA ASP A 486 -3.63 9.88 26.30
C ASP A 486 -2.34 9.36 25.61
N ILE A 487 -1.87 8.17 25.98
CA ILE A 487 -0.71 7.53 25.35
C ILE A 487 -1.06 6.93 23.98
N LEU A 488 -2.26 6.37 23.81
CA LEU A 488 -2.71 5.75 22.56
C LEU A 488 -3.26 6.75 21.54
N THR A 489 -4.03 7.75 21.98
CA THR A 489 -4.56 8.82 21.10
C THR A 489 -3.52 9.87 20.74
N GLY A 490 -2.46 10.00 21.55
CA GLY A 490 -1.37 10.96 21.34
C GLY A 490 -1.83 12.40 21.59
N GLY A 491 -2.21 12.70 22.84
CA GLY A 491 -2.94 13.90 23.24
C GLY A 491 -2.57 15.22 22.56
N ASP A 492 -3.37 15.60 21.56
CA ASP A 492 -3.33 16.88 20.83
C ASP A 492 -4.73 17.54 20.93
N THR A 493 -5.24 17.71 22.15
CA THR A 493 -6.54 18.37 22.39
C THR A 493 -6.41 19.89 22.24
N HIS A 494 -7.26 20.46 21.37
CA HIS A 494 -7.13 21.86 20.92
C HIS A 494 -7.16 22.91 22.05
N ALA A 495 -5.99 23.43 22.42
CA ALA A 495 -5.86 24.68 23.15
C ALA A 495 -6.04 25.88 22.20
N ALA A 496 -7.19 26.55 22.25
CA ALA A 496 -7.48 27.72 21.44
C ALA A 496 -6.68 28.95 21.91
N GLY A 497 -5.65 29.35 21.16
CA GLY A 497 -4.89 30.57 21.41
C GLY A 497 -5.66 31.85 21.02
N PRO A 498 -5.64 32.91 21.85
CA PRO A 498 -6.30 34.18 21.55
C PRO A 498 -5.55 35.02 20.49
N GLU A 499 -6.25 35.97 19.86
CA GLU A 499 -5.69 36.85 18.83
C GLU A 499 -4.57 37.78 19.34
N PRO A 500 -3.56 38.12 18.51
CA PRO A 500 -2.45 38.98 18.92
C PRO A 500 -2.80 40.48 18.90
N ALA A 501 -2.72 41.13 20.06
CA ALA A 501 -2.74 42.59 20.18
C ALA A 501 -1.33 43.19 19.99
N ALA A 502 -1.27 44.49 19.68
CA ALA A 502 -0.03 45.21 19.35
C ALA A 502 0.88 45.50 20.58
N PRO A 503 2.20 45.66 20.40
CA PRO A 503 3.19 45.77 21.50
C PRO A 503 3.48 47.22 21.97
N VAL A 504 4.44 47.32 22.93
CA VAL A 504 5.17 48.53 23.45
C VAL A 504 4.54 49.18 24.72
N PRO A 505 5.30 49.48 25.81
CA PRO A 505 6.64 49.03 26.24
C PRO A 505 6.71 48.49 27.71
N GLN A 506 7.93 48.35 28.24
CA GLN A 506 8.29 47.88 29.60
C GLN A 506 7.98 48.88 30.73
N GLU A 507 7.80 48.39 31.97
CA GLU A 507 8.54 48.91 33.15
C GLU A 507 8.59 47.87 34.31
N THR A 508 9.05 48.26 35.51
CA THR A 508 9.75 47.34 36.46
C THR A 508 9.17 47.20 37.88
N ALA A 509 9.56 46.10 38.55
CA ALA A 509 9.92 45.97 39.98
C ALA A 509 8.94 45.32 41.01
N THR A 510 9.43 44.25 41.64
CA THR A 510 9.38 43.86 43.08
C THR A 510 8.10 44.01 43.93
N SER A 511 7.65 42.89 44.52
CA SER A 511 7.57 42.68 46.00
C SER A 511 7.32 41.18 46.35
N ALA A 512 7.26 40.82 47.63
CA ALA A 512 7.36 39.44 48.15
C ALA A 512 6.14 38.96 48.99
N ALA A 513 6.20 37.71 49.47
CA ALA A 513 5.25 36.98 50.34
C ALA A 513 3.97 36.46 49.63
N GLU A 514 3.32 35.35 50.07
CA GLU A 514 3.50 34.54 51.29
C GLU A 514 3.24 33.03 51.02
N GLU A 515 3.33 32.16 52.04
CA GLU A 515 3.32 30.68 51.95
C GLU A 515 1.91 30.06 51.68
N THR A 516 1.78 28.79 51.28
CA THR A 516 1.70 27.63 52.21
C THR A 516 2.33 26.31 51.70
N ASP A 517 2.51 25.37 52.63
CA ASP A 517 3.24 24.08 52.53
C ASP A 517 2.47 22.91 51.86
N GLY A 518 3.23 21.90 51.42
CA GLY A 518 2.76 20.60 50.92
C GLY A 518 3.84 19.66 50.36
N GLY A 519 5.14 19.85 50.70
CA GLY A 519 6.25 19.32 49.88
C GLY A 519 7.11 18.14 50.42
N ASP A 520 7.19 17.92 51.74
CA ASP A 520 8.30 17.16 52.37
C ASP A 520 8.18 15.62 52.39
N LEU A 521 7.29 15.02 51.57
CA LEU A 521 7.09 13.55 51.54
C LEU A 521 7.77 12.84 50.35
N ILE A 522 7.98 13.51 49.21
CA ILE A 522 8.48 12.85 47.99
C ILE A 522 10.01 12.69 48.00
N LEU A 523 10.77 13.66 48.52
CA LEU A 523 12.25 13.60 48.48
C LEU A 523 12.82 12.41 49.28
N ARG A 524 12.23 12.05 50.44
CA ARG A 524 12.75 10.97 51.30
C ARG A 524 12.63 9.57 50.71
N ALA A 525 11.79 9.37 49.68
CA ALA A 525 11.73 8.12 48.94
C ALA A 525 12.93 7.97 47.97
N VAL A 526 13.33 9.06 47.31
CA VAL A 526 14.33 9.06 46.23
C VAL A 526 15.75 8.81 46.73
N GLU A 527 16.09 9.28 47.94
CA GLU A 527 17.43 9.10 48.50
C GLU A 527 17.74 7.64 48.90
N ARG A 528 16.72 6.85 49.26
CA ARG A 528 16.91 5.47 49.73
C ARG A 528 17.22 4.46 48.62
N ALA A 529 17.06 4.85 47.35
CA ALA A 529 17.26 3.97 46.19
C ALA A 529 18.67 4.04 45.57
N LYS A 530 19.59 4.88 46.08
CA LYS A 530 20.86 5.24 45.42
C LYS A 530 22.13 4.51 45.92
N SER A 531 22.01 3.39 46.62
CA SER A 531 23.13 2.74 47.33
C SER A 531 23.59 1.37 46.79
N ILE A 532 23.82 1.25 45.47
CA ILE A 532 24.67 0.18 44.88
C ILE A 532 25.61 0.81 43.83
N PRO A 533 26.96 0.68 43.94
CA PRO A 533 27.90 1.31 43.02
C PRO A 533 28.39 0.39 41.89
N SER A 534 28.58 0.95 40.69
CA SER A 534 29.46 0.41 39.64
C SER A 534 29.90 1.53 38.69
N GLU A 535 31.17 1.56 38.32
CA GLU A 535 31.78 2.65 37.54
C GLU A 535 31.83 2.34 36.04
N ALA A 536 31.32 3.25 35.19
CA ALA A 536 31.83 3.50 33.84
C ALA A 536 31.35 4.88 33.35
N SER A 537 32.24 5.66 32.71
CA SER A 537 31.91 7.02 32.27
C SER A 537 31.20 7.06 30.91
N SER A 538 30.35 8.06 30.71
CA SER A 538 29.89 8.52 29.39
C SER A 538 29.76 10.05 29.40
N PRO A 539 30.12 10.75 28.30
CA PRO A 539 30.09 12.21 28.23
C PRO A 539 28.66 12.77 28.12
N PRO A 540 28.44 14.06 28.47
CA PRO A 540 27.11 14.67 28.45
C PRO A 540 26.59 14.93 27.03
N LEU A 541 25.28 14.79 26.85
CA LEU A 541 24.55 15.17 25.63
C LEU A 541 24.38 16.71 25.58
N PRO A 542 24.65 17.37 24.44
CA PRO A 542 24.16 18.72 24.17
C PRO A 542 22.67 18.70 23.79
N ALA A 543 21.98 19.84 23.94
CA ALA A 543 20.55 19.93 23.70
C ALA A 543 20.19 20.09 22.20
N GLY A 544 19.28 19.24 21.73
CA GLY A 544 18.50 19.35 20.51
C GLY A 544 17.07 18.85 20.79
N GLU A 545 16.07 19.34 20.06
CA GLU A 545 14.65 19.23 20.44
C GLU A 545 14.03 17.83 20.16
N THR A 546 14.46 16.82 20.91
CA THR A 546 13.59 15.68 21.22
C THR A 546 12.57 16.13 22.26
N ASP A 547 11.27 16.00 21.97
CA ASP A 547 10.22 16.26 22.97
C ASP A 547 10.46 15.41 24.24
N PRO A 548 10.71 16.04 25.41
CA PRO A 548 10.89 15.31 26.66
C PRO A 548 9.62 14.54 27.07
N SER A 549 8.42 15.02 26.68
CA SER A 549 7.16 14.36 27.01
C SER A 549 7.07 12.97 26.37
N SER A 550 7.53 12.80 25.12
CA SER A 550 7.50 11.52 24.40
C SER A 550 8.39 10.46 25.06
N ILE A 551 9.59 10.84 25.52
CA ILE A 551 10.48 9.94 26.26
C ILE A 551 9.90 9.64 27.66
N GLN A 552 9.33 10.64 28.34
CA GLN A 552 8.67 10.46 29.63
C GLN A 552 7.39 9.63 29.53
N LYS A 553 6.60 9.73 28.45
CA LYS A 553 5.41 8.91 28.19
C LYS A 553 5.81 7.44 28.01
N ALA A 554 6.86 7.16 27.23
CA ALA A 554 7.42 5.81 27.10
C ALA A 554 7.95 5.25 28.44
N GLN A 555 8.68 6.05 29.23
CA GLN A 555 9.20 5.64 30.53
C GLN A 555 8.10 5.46 31.59
N LYS A 556 7.05 6.29 31.57
CA LYS A 556 5.85 6.12 32.40
C LYS A 556 5.11 4.83 32.04
N PHE A 557 4.93 4.56 30.75
CA PHE A 557 4.32 3.33 30.26
C PHE A 557 5.13 2.08 30.70
N GLU A 558 6.45 2.11 30.55
CA GLU A 558 7.34 1.05 31.05
C GLU A 558 7.28 0.89 32.58
N THR A 559 7.20 1.99 33.33
CA THR A 559 7.05 1.95 34.80
C THR A 559 5.71 1.36 35.23
N ILE A 560 4.60 1.75 34.58
CA ILE A 560 3.25 1.22 34.84
C ILE A 560 3.18 -0.28 34.52
N LEU A 561 3.77 -0.70 33.39
CA LEU A 561 3.87 -2.13 33.03
C LEU A 561 4.67 -2.94 34.06
N LEU A 562 5.75 -2.37 34.60
CA LEU A 562 6.56 -3.02 35.65
C LEU A 562 5.81 -3.08 37.01
N GLU A 563 5.04 -2.05 37.36
CA GLU A 563 4.23 -2.05 38.58
C GLU A 563 3.09 -3.09 38.51
N LEU A 564 2.38 -3.15 37.38
CA LEU A 564 1.34 -4.17 37.12
C LEU A 564 1.93 -5.59 37.13
N ALA A 565 3.08 -5.81 36.48
CA ALA A 565 3.75 -7.11 36.46
C ALA A 565 4.34 -7.53 37.81
N ALA A 566 4.59 -6.58 38.73
CA ALA A 566 4.96 -6.88 40.11
C ALA A 566 3.72 -7.27 40.95
N GLN A 567 2.63 -6.50 40.87
CA GLN A 567 1.40 -6.77 41.63
C GLN A 567 0.74 -8.10 41.22
N ALA A 568 0.83 -8.50 39.95
CA ALA A 568 0.40 -9.82 39.49
C ALA A 568 1.19 -10.98 40.15
N LYS A 569 2.49 -10.78 40.44
CA LYS A 569 3.32 -11.81 41.10
C LYS A 569 3.06 -11.94 42.58
N GLU A 570 2.84 -10.83 43.30
CA GLU A 570 2.58 -10.86 44.76
C GLU A 570 1.29 -11.63 45.12
N GLN A 571 0.34 -11.71 44.18
CA GLN A 571 -0.89 -12.51 44.35
C GLN A 571 -0.66 -14.02 44.13
N GLY A 572 0.39 -14.43 43.41
CA GLY A 572 0.69 -15.83 43.10
C GLY A 572 1.41 -16.63 44.20
N GLU A 573 2.07 -15.96 45.15
CA GLU A 573 2.92 -16.64 46.16
C GLU A 573 2.22 -16.92 47.52
N ASN A 574 0.95 -16.56 47.68
CA ASN A 574 0.21 -16.72 48.95
C ASN A 574 -0.61 -18.03 49.03
N ALA A 575 0.07 -19.17 48.93
CA ALA A 575 -0.50 -20.49 49.25
C ALA A 575 0.28 -21.17 50.40
N PRO A 576 -0.37 -21.60 51.51
CA PRO A 576 0.33 -22.06 52.71
C PRO A 576 0.83 -23.50 52.63
N GLU A 577 2.11 -23.73 52.96
CA GLU A 577 2.68 -25.08 53.16
C GLU A 577 2.10 -25.79 54.40
N ALA A 578 1.86 -27.09 54.29
CA ALA A 578 1.72 -27.99 55.44
C ALA A 578 2.11 -29.45 55.11
N ALA A 579 2.66 -30.16 56.11
CA ALA A 579 2.86 -31.61 56.17
C ALA A 579 3.84 -32.28 55.18
N SER A 580 5.14 -32.16 55.48
CA SER A 580 6.22 -33.03 54.98
C SER A 580 6.08 -34.51 55.41
N THR A 581 6.59 -35.46 54.61
CA THR A 581 7.24 -36.70 55.12
C THR A 581 8.30 -37.25 54.15
N GLN A 582 9.41 -37.69 54.73
CA GLN A 582 10.69 -38.17 54.17
C GLN A 582 10.61 -39.37 53.20
N SER A 583 11.53 -39.48 52.22
CA SER A 583 12.67 -40.45 52.30
C SER A 583 13.52 -40.64 51.01
N GLN A 584 14.82 -40.36 51.12
CA GLN A 584 15.99 -41.13 50.63
C GLN A 584 16.10 -41.66 49.17
N THR A 585 16.87 -40.92 48.36
CA THR A 585 18.10 -41.34 47.63
C THR A 585 18.40 -42.83 47.35
N SER A 586 18.80 -43.13 46.10
CA SER A 586 20.01 -43.94 45.79
C SER A 586 20.47 -43.77 44.33
N ASN A 587 21.77 -43.94 44.07
CA ASN A 587 22.41 -43.85 42.74
C ASN A 587 22.77 -45.24 42.19
N ASN A 588 22.83 -45.43 40.86
CA ASN A 588 24.06 -45.80 40.11
C ASN A 588 23.79 -46.25 38.65
N ASP A 589 24.88 -46.22 37.87
CA ASP A 589 25.11 -46.61 36.46
C ASP A 589 26.49 -47.37 36.44
N PRO A 590 27.10 -47.91 35.36
CA PRO A 590 26.67 -48.37 34.01
C PRO A 590 27.12 -49.83 33.65
N SER A 591 26.94 -50.26 32.38
CA SER A 591 27.64 -51.36 31.64
C SER A 591 27.32 -52.83 32.04
N GLU A 592 27.58 -53.89 31.25
CA GLU A 592 27.99 -54.14 29.84
C GLU A 592 26.95 -55.15 29.21
N GLY A 593 27.09 -55.92 28.11
CA GLY A 593 28.22 -56.15 27.20
C GLY A 593 28.05 -57.34 26.22
N LYS A 594 28.62 -57.21 25.00
CA LYS A 594 28.84 -58.26 23.96
C LYS A 594 27.60 -59.05 23.46
N ALA A 595 27.76 -60.04 22.57
CA ALA A 595 28.04 -59.94 21.11
C ALA A 595 28.32 -61.34 20.52
N GLU A 596 27.68 -61.75 19.41
CA GLU A 596 28.24 -62.66 18.37
C GLU A 596 27.29 -62.88 17.16
N GLN A 597 27.81 -63.51 16.10
CA GLN A 597 27.16 -63.93 14.84
C GLN A 597 27.42 -65.47 14.64
N PRO A 598 27.10 -66.19 13.52
CA PRO A 598 26.45 -65.80 12.24
C PRO A 598 25.40 -66.80 11.69
N ALA A 599 24.94 -66.57 10.43
CA ALA A 599 24.73 -67.56 9.33
C ALA A 599 23.39 -67.52 8.55
N GLN A 600 23.48 -66.96 7.33
CA GLN A 600 22.92 -67.44 6.04
C GLN A 600 21.39 -67.58 5.75
N THR A 601 20.98 -66.76 4.75
CA THR A 601 20.11 -67.09 3.59
C THR A 601 18.66 -67.58 3.77
N THR A 602 17.69 -66.74 3.39
CA THR A 602 17.06 -66.79 2.04
C THR A 602 16.14 -65.59 1.81
N ASP A 603 15.77 -65.33 0.55
CA ASP A 603 15.27 -64.03 0.08
C ASP A 603 13.75 -63.81 0.05
N THR A 604 13.39 -62.52 -0.03
CA THR A 604 12.11 -61.96 -0.53
C THR A 604 10.80 -62.30 0.19
N LYS A 605 10.38 -61.35 1.03
CA LYS A 605 9.09 -60.64 0.86
C LYS A 605 9.18 -59.25 1.52
N HIS A 606 9.11 -58.18 0.71
CA HIS A 606 9.16 -56.81 1.21
C HIS A 606 7.84 -56.42 1.90
N ALA A 607 7.74 -56.68 3.20
CA ALA A 607 6.88 -55.93 4.10
C ALA A 607 7.71 -54.79 4.71
N SER A 608 7.93 -53.70 3.96
CA SER A 608 8.61 -52.53 4.52
C SER A 608 7.68 -51.88 5.54
N THR A 609 8.09 -51.94 6.81
CA THR A 609 7.43 -51.30 7.94
C THR A 609 7.13 -49.84 7.61
N LYS A 610 5.91 -49.38 7.93
CA LYS A 610 5.61 -47.93 7.95
C LYS A 610 6.38 -47.29 9.11
N GLY A 611 7.64 -46.98 8.89
CA GLY A 611 8.33 -45.96 9.67
C GLY A 611 7.58 -44.65 9.46
N ALA A 612 6.80 -44.24 10.46
CA ALA A 612 5.97 -43.04 10.40
C ALA A 612 6.86 -41.79 10.46
N GLN A 613 7.48 -41.45 9.33
CA GLN A 613 7.88 -40.09 9.06
C GLN A 613 6.61 -39.23 9.17
N LYS A 614 6.52 -38.43 10.23
CA LYS A 614 5.56 -37.31 10.26
C LYS A 614 5.82 -36.50 9.01
N GLU A 615 4.80 -36.31 8.18
CA GLU A 615 4.87 -35.34 7.10
C GLU A 615 5.28 -33.98 7.71
N GLU A 616 6.28 -33.33 7.12
CA GLU A 616 6.84 -32.08 7.65
C GLU A 616 5.85 -30.93 7.37
N ALA A 617 4.76 -30.90 8.15
CA ALA A 617 3.53 -30.21 7.83
C ALA A 617 3.73 -28.75 7.43
N ASP A 618 3.12 -28.35 6.30
CA ASP A 618 3.30 -27.10 5.54
C ASP A 618 4.40 -26.16 6.09
N PRO A 619 5.64 -26.23 5.54
CA PRO A 619 6.82 -25.58 6.10
C PRO A 619 6.81 -24.07 5.83
N LEU A 620 6.15 -23.34 6.73
CA LEU A 620 6.07 -21.88 6.75
C LEU A 620 7.24 -21.27 7.55
N LEU A 621 7.94 -20.31 6.94
CA LEU A 621 8.83 -19.38 7.64
C LEU A 621 8.08 -18.05 7.85
N GLY A 622 7.94 -17.60 9.09
CA GLY A 622 7.50 -16.25 9.42
C GLY A 622 8.66 -15.42 9.97
N LEU A 623 8.84 -14.21 9.46
CA LEU A 623 9.82 -13.23 9.94
C LEU A 623 9.09 -11.94 10.34
N ILE A 624 9.53 -11.33 11.44
CA ILE A 624 9.28 -9.91 11.74
C ILE A 624 10.56 -9.13 11.39
N LEU A 625 10.39 -8.02 10.67
CA LEU A 625 11.38 -6.98 10.46
C LEU A 625 11.00 -5.73 11.27
N THR A 626 11.91 -5.25 12.12
CA THR A 626 11.82 -3.95 12.78
C THR A 626 13.02 -3.07 12.41
N ILE A 627 12.84 -1.75 12.50
CA ILE A 627 13.87 -0.75 12.16
C ILE A 627 13.95 0.37 13.21
N ARG A 628 15.07 1.11 13.20
CA ARG A 628 15.19 2.47 13.74
C ARG A 628 15.85 3.36 12.70
N ASN A 629 15.29 4.54 12.47
CA ASN A 629 15.88 5.55 11.59
C ASN A 629 16.84 6.43 12.39
N LYS A 630 18.01 6.72 11.81
CA LYS A 630 19.05 7.53 12.44
C LYS A 630 19.61 8.51 11.42
N VAL A 631 19.57 9.82 11.71
CA VAL A 631 20.03 10.87 10.78
C VAL A 631 21.14 11.67 11.46
N ASN A 632 22.29 11.82 10.79
CA ASN A 632 23.49 12.52 11.26
C ASN A 632 24.07 12.05 12.62
N GLY A 633 23.59 10.93 13.17
CA GLY A 633 23.94 10.44 14.52
C GLY A 633 22.73 10.20 15.43
N GLU A 634 21.63 10.93 15.21
CA GLU A 634 20.49 11.02 16.11
C GLU A 634 19.31 10.13 15.66
N TYR A 635 18.60 9.51 16.61
CA TYR A 635 17.42 8.71 16.29
C TYR A 635 16.22 9.59 15.98
N VAL A 636 15.54 9.30 14.87
CA VAL A 636 14.31 9.98 14.45
C VAL A 636 13.21 8.97 14.19
N ALA A 637 11.96 9.40 14.33
CA ALA A 637 10.80 8.61 13.90
C ALA A 637 10.89 8.27 12.40
N ARG A 638 11.02 9.30 11.57
CA ARG A 638 11.17 9.23 10.11
C ARG A 638 11.97 10.44 9.61
N PRO A 639 12.78 10.33 8.55
CA PRO A 639 13.32 11.51 7.88
C PRO A 639 12.17 12.37 7.31
N ARG A 640 12.23 13.68 7.57
CA ARG A 640 11.28 14.71 7.10
C ARG A 640 11.87 15.61 5.99
N GLY A 641 12.97 15.15 5.39
CA GLY A 641 13.81 15.83 4.41
C GLY A 641 15.22 15.23 4.49
N LEU A 642 16.04 15.42 3.46
CA LEU A 642 17.48 15.20 3.50
C LEU A 642 18.17 16.23 2.59
N SER A 643 18.95 17.13 3.20
CA SER A 643 19.86 18.01 2.49
C SER A 643 21.09 17.23 1.97
N GLN A 644 21.89 17.83 1.09
CA GLN A 644 22.96 17.11 0.39
C GLN A 644 24.03 16.53 1.34
N THR A 645 24.33 17.19 2.45
CA THR A 645 25.36 16.76 3.42
C THR A 645 24.89 15.72 4.44
N GLU A 646 23.57 15.50 4.58
CA GLU A 646 23.06 14.63 5.64
C GLU A 646 23.22 13.15 5.33
N GLU A 647 23.48 12.35 6.37
CA GLU A 647 23.54 10.89 6.28
C GLU A 647 22.36 10.26 7.02
N TRP A 648 21.69 9.32 6.35
CA TRP A 648 20.65 8.50 6.95
C TRP A 648 21.16 7.07 7.10
N GLU A 649 21.29 6.63 8.35
CA GLU A 649 21.53 5.24 8.69
C GLU A 649 20.23 4.56 9.14
N ILE A 650 20.10 3.28 8.81
CA ILE A 650 19.00 2.43 9.27
C ILE A 650 19.60 1.32 10.10
N GLU A 651 19.20 1.27 11.36
CA GLU A 651 19.32 0.05 12.13
C GLU A 651 18.14 -0.86 11.82
N TYR A 652 18.40 -2.14 11.58
CA TYR A 652 17.34 -3.11 11.35
C TYR A 652 17.67 -4.46 11.99
N ALA A 653 16.63 -5.23 12.29
CA ALA A 653 16.77 -6.60 12.72
C ALA A 653 15.60 -7.47 12.24
N PHE A 654 15.93 -8.73 11.96
CA PHE A 654 14.95 -9.78 11.67
C PHE A 654 14.87 -10.73 12.86
N SER A 655 13.64 -11.14 13.21
CA SER A 655 13.35 -12.22 14.16
C SER A 655 12.45 -13.26 13.50
N GLU A 656 12.75 -14.55 13.69
CA GLU A 656 11.89 -15.65 13.24
C GLU A 656 10.73 -15.85 14.24
N LEU A 657 9.51 -16.01 13.73
CA LEU A 657 8.32 -16.23 14.54
C LEU A 657 8.24 -17.71 14.99
N PRO A 658 7.77 -18.00 16.22
CA PRO A 658 7.33 -19.34 16.60
C PRO A 658 6.30 -19.89 15.62
N ARG A 659 6.36 -21.19 15.32
CA ARG A 659 5.61 -21.83 14.21
C ARG A 659 4.12 -21.51 14.22
N ASP A 660 3.49 -21.57 15.38
CA ASP A 660 2.04 -21.54 15.49
C ASP A 660 1.52 -20.10 15.45
N ARG A 661 2.25 -19.14 16.07
CA ARG A 661 2.05 -17.71 15.87
C ARG A 661 2.30 -17.29 14.41
N ALA A 662 3.31 -17.85 13.75
CA ALA A 662 3.57 -17.61 12.33
C ALA A 662 2.39 -18.06 11.45
N ARG A 663 1.77 -19.21 11.77
CA ARG A 663 0.58 -19.70 11.06
C ARG A 663 -0.64 -18.82 11.31
N ARG A 664 -0.95 -18.49 12.58
CA ARG A 664 -2.10 -17.65 12.94
C ARG A 664 -2.08 -16.30 12.19
N ILE A 665 -0.94 -15.60 12.22
CA ILE A 665 -0.79 -14.29 11.57
C ILE A 665 -0.78 -14.41 10.04
N TYR A 666 -0.21 -15.50 9.49
CA TYR A 666 -0.26 -15.76 8.04
C TYR A 666 -1.69 -15.98 7.54
N ASP A 667 -2.52 -16.72 8.27
CA ASP A 667 -3.93 -16.94 7.91
C ASP A 667 -4.78 -15.67 8.06
N GLN A 668 -4.54 -14.86 9.11
CA GLN A 668 -5.11 -13.50 9.22
C GLN A 668 -4.72 -12.63 8.02
N LEU A 669 -3.45 -12.60 7.63
CA LEU A 669 -2.93 -11.85 6.48
C LEU A 669 -3.58 -12.32 5.17
N ARG A 670 -3.73 -13.63 4.95
CA ARG A 670 -4.40 -14.16 3.75
C ARG A 670 -5.86 -13.71 3.68
N ARG A 671 -6.59 -13.72 4.79
CA ARG A 671 -7.97 -13.17 4.87
C ARG A 671 -7.98 -11.67 4.55
N ARG A 672 -7.10 -10.87 5.17
CA ARG A 672 -6.98 -9.42 4.85
C ARG A 672 -6.67 -9.17 3.37
N ARG A 673 -5.84 -10.00 2.74
CA ARG A 673 -5.58 -9.95 1.29
C ARG A 673 -6.83 -10.31 0.47
N GLU A 674 -7.51 -11.42 0.78
CA GLU A 674 -8.72 -11.82 0.08
C GLU A 674 -9.79 -10.71 0.15
N THR A 675 -10.23 -10.30 1.35
CA THR A 675 -11.29 -9.31 1.55
C THR A 675 -10.97 -7.94 0.93
N SER A 676 -9.69 -7.60 0.75
CA SER A 676 -9.30 -6.35 0.08
C SER A 676 -9.46 -6.42 -1.45
N PHE A 677 -9.21 -7.58 -2.07
CA PHE A 677 -9.22 -7.76 -3.52
C PHE A 677 -10.52 -8.37 -4.07
N ARG A 678 -11.25 -9.14 -3.26
CA ARG A 678 -12.58 -9.70 -3.58
C ARG A 678 -13.51 -8.60 -4.05
N SER A 679 -14.23 -8.83 -5.16
CA SER A 679 -15.22 -7.91 -5.69
C SER A 679 -16.60 -8.29 -5.16
N ASP A 680 -17.03 -7.63 -4.09
CA ASP A 680 -18.38 -7.79 -3.57
C ASP A 680 -19.37 -7.20 -4.59
N GLU A 681 -20.45 -7.92 -4.89
CA GLU A 681 -21.48 -7.47 -5.84
C GLU A 681 -22.14 -6.16 -5.34
N ASP A 682 -22.27 -6.05 -4.02
CA ASP A 682 -22.69 -4.86 -3.29
C ASP A 682 -21.70 -3.68 -3.33
N ARG A 683 -20.49 -3.80 -3.89
CA ARG A 683 -19.57 -2.63 -3.98
C ARG A 683 -20.20 -1.46 -4.71
N SER A 684 -21.05 -1.71 -5.71
CA SER A 684 -21.77 -0.65 -6.43
C SER A 684 -22.82 0.04 -5.55
N VAL A 685 -23.39 -0.66 -4.57
CA VAL A 685 -24.34 -0.17 -3.56
C VAL A 685 -23.60 0.57 -2.44
N GLN A 686 -22.55 -0.02 -1.88
CA GLN A 686 -21.69 0.59 -0.87
C GLN A 686 -21.12 1.92 -1.37
N TRP A 687 -20.51 1.96 -2.57
CA TRP A 687 -20.00 3.21 -3.14
C TRP A 687 -21.09 4.23 -3.48
N TYR A 688 -22.32 3.80 -3.79
CA TYR A 688 -23.44 4.73 -3.94
C TYR A 688 -23.73 5.46 -2.62
N TYR A 689 -23.72 4.75 -1.48
CA TYR A 689 -23.89 5.36 -0.16
C TYR A 689 -22.66 6.19 0.28
N SER A 690 -21.43 5.68 0.14
CA SER A 690 -20.21 6.42 0.48
C SER A 690 -20.07 7.75 -0.27
N TRP A 691 -20.63 7.84 -1.48
CA TRP A 691 -20.65 9.07 -2.28
C TRP A 691 -22.03 9.76 -2.30
N GLN A 692 -22.95 9.41 -1.40
CA GLN A 692 -24.28 10.04 -1.24
C GLN A 692 -25.07 10.20 -2.55
N GLY A 693 -24.98 9.21 -3.45
CA GLY A 693 -25.61 9.24 -4.78
C GLY A 693 -25.01 10.26 -5.77
N ALA A 694 -23.93 10.94 -5.42
CA ALA A 694 -23.33 12.00 -6.24
C ALA A 694 -22.71 11.48 -7.55
N LEU A 695 -22.23 10.23 -7.59
CA LEU A 695 -21.62 9.65 -8.80
C LEU A 695 -22.61 9.54 -9.98
N PRO A 696 -23.82 8.93 -9.82
CA PRO A 696 -24.87 9.00 -10.85
C PRO A 696 -25.31 10.42 -11.21
N LYS A 697 -25.44 11.32 -10.23
CA LYS A 697 -25.79 12.73 -10.45
C LYS A 697 -24.80 13.40 -11.42
N TYR A 698 -23.50 13.35 -11.11
CA TYR A 698 -22.48 14.00 -11.94
C TYR A 698 -22.28 13.34 -13.32
N ALA A 699 -22.61 12.05 -13.46
CA ALA A 699 -22.67 11.39 -14.77
C ALA A 699 -23.88 11.87 -15.59
N SER A 700 -25.06 12.02 -14.97
CA SER A 700 -26.27 12.55 -15.62
C SER A 700 -26.09 14.01 -16.07
N GLU A 701 -25.51 14.85 -15.21
CA GLU A 701 -25.13 16.21 -15.58
C GLU A 701 -24.15 16.24 -16.77
N GLY A 702 -23.14 15.36 -16.76
CA GLY A 702 -22.19 15.23 -17.87
C GLY A 702 -22.88 14.86 -19.19
N LYS A 703 -23.87 13.96 -19.14
CA LYS A 703 -24.73 13.62 -20.28
C LYS A 703 -25.54 14.81 -20.78
N GLN A 704 -26.12 15.61 -19.89
CA GLN A 704 -26.87 16.82 -20.24
C GLN A 704 -25.96 17.85 -20.92
N TYR A 705 -24.81 18.18 -20.33
CA TYR A 705 -23.86 19.13 -20.91
C TYR A 705 -23.34 18.69 -22.29
N ARG A 706 -23.15 17.39 -22.55
CA ARG A 706 -22.86 16.89 -23.91
C ARG A 706 -24.06 16.95 -24.86
N ALA A 707 -25.30 17.00 -24.37
CA ALA A 707 -26.46 17.29 -25.21
C ALA A 707 -26.51 18.79 -25.52
N ASP A 708 -26.29 19.65 -24.52
CA ASP A 708 -26.26 21.11 -24.66
C ASP A 708 -25.15 21.56 -25.62
N LEU A 709 -23.91 21.06 -25.47
CA LEU A 709 -22.79 21.34 -26.38
C LEU A 709 -23.09 20.94 -27.83
N ARG A 710 -23.73 19.79 -28.06
CA ARG A 710 -24.15 19.38 -29.41
C ARG A 710 -25.29 20.26 -29.93
N GLY A 711 -26.24 20.63 -29.08
CA GLY A 711 -27.24 21.64 -29.39
C GLY A 711 -26.64 22.98 -29.82
N LEU A 712 -25.57 23.45 -29.16
CA LEU A 712 -24.84 24.68 -29.56
C LEU A 712 -24.09 24.53 -30.89
N VAL A 713 -23.62 23.35 -31.25
CA VAL A 713 -22.95 23.09 -32.54
C VAL A 713 -23.96 22.93 -33.68
N ASP A 714 -25.05 22.19 -33.46
CA ASP A 714 -26.11 21.97 -34.45
C ASP A 714 -26.97 23.23 -34.68
N THR A 715 -27.11 24.09 -33.66
CA THR A 715 -27.74 25.41 -33.84
C THR A 715 -26.82 26.37 -34.58
N LYS A 716 -27.06 26.50 -35.89
CA LYS A 716 -26.47 27.52 -36.78
C LYS A 716 -26.94 28.96 -36.47
N GLN A 717 -27.11 29.30 -35.19
CA GLN A 717 -27.50 30.64 -34.78
C GLN A 717 -26.32 31.63 -34.87
N PRO A 718 -26.59 32.91 -35.17
CA PRO A 718 -25.57 33.95 -35.21
C PRO A 718 -25.09 34.30 -33.80
N VAL A 719 -23.80 34.07 -33.55
CA VAL A 719 -23.06 34.57 -32.40
C VAL A 719 -22.62 36.00 -32.72
N HIS A 720 -22.86 36.91 -31.78
CA HIS A 720 -22.49 38.32 -31.90
C HIS A 720 -21.33 38.66 -30.94
N VAL A 721 -20.28 39.29 -31.47
CA VAL A 721 -19.09 39.68 -30.71
C VAL A 721 -19.29 41.08 -30.13
N VAL A 722 -19.18 41.23 -28.81
CA VAL A 722 -19.36 42.51 -28.13
C VAL A 722 -18.21 43.45 -28.49
N GLY A 723 -18.50 44.47 -29.28
CA GLY A 723 -17.55 45.48 -29.74
C GLY A 723 -17.45 45.62 -31.26
N GLU A 724 -17.94 44.64 -32.04
CA GLU A 724 -17.93 44.70 -33.50
C GLU A 724 -19.31 44.95 -34.11
N GLY A 725 -19.37 45.87 -35.07
CA GLY A 725 -20.60 46.27 -35.75
C GLY A 725 -20.96 45.39 -36.94
N GLY A 726 -21.86 44.41 -36.74
CA GLY A 726 -22.64 43.79 -37.82
C GLY A 726 -22.20 42.40 -38.30
N GLY A 727 -21.19 41.78 -37.69
CA GLY A 727 -20.84 40.38 -37.97
C GLY A 727 -21.90 39.40 -37.46
N MET A 728 -22.42 38.54 -38.34
CA MET A 728 -23.17 37.32 -37.99
C MET A 728 -22.23 36.12 -38.13
N PHE A 729 -21.66 35.64 -37.02
CA PHE A 729 -20.75 34.50 -37.02
C PHE A 729 -21.50 33.22 -36.62
N THR A 730 -21.27 32.08 -37.27
CA THR A 730 -21.59 30.77 -36.67
C THR A 730 -20.52 30.40 -35.63
N TRP A 731 -20.82 29.53 -34.67
CA TRP A 731 -19.83 29.05 -33.70
C TRP A 731 -18.54 28.54 -34.36
N GLU A 732 -18.64 27.71 -35.40
CA GLU A 732 -17.49 27.24 -36.19
C GLU A 732 -16.65 28.38 -36.77
N SER A 733 -17.29 29.44 -37.28
CA SER A 733 -16.60 30.59 -37.84
C SER A 733 -15.96 31.47 -36.75
N MET A 734 -16.61 31.61 -35.59
CA MET A 734 -16.14 32.43 -34.48
C MET A 734 -14.89 31.80 -33.82
N TRP A 735 -14.88 30.47 -33.66
CA TRP A 735 -13.69 29.70 -33.27
C TRP A 735 -12.53 29.87 -34.25
N LYS A 736 -12.80 29.88 -35.57
CA LYS A 736 -11.79 30.14 -36.61
C LYS A 736 -11.30 31.60 -36.67
N HIS A 737 -12.06 32.57 -36.15
CA HIS A 737 -11.74 33.99 -36.31
C HIS A 737 -11.05 34.60 -35.07
N TYR A 738 -11.42 34.19 -33.86
CA TYR A 738 -10.94 34.83 -32.62
C TYR A 738 -10.06 33.95 -31.71
N GLY A 739 -9.93 32.64 -31.98
CA GLY A 739 -9.03 31.77 -31.20
C GLY A 739 -9.36 31.71 -29.69
N LEU A 740 -10.64 31.80 -29.32
CA LEU A 740 -11.07 31.82 -27.92
C LEU A 740 -11.22 30.40 -27.36
N TYR A 741 -10.31 30.03 -26.45
CA TYR A 741 -10.22 28.69 -25.87
C TYR A 741 -11.06 28.51 -24.61
N GLY A 742 -11.97 27.54 -24.66
CA GLY A 742 -12.56 26.91 -23.48
C GLY A 742 -11.68 25.80 -22.90
N ILE A 743 -12.12 25.19 -21.81
CA ILE A 743 -11.48 24.01 -21.20
C ILE A 743 -11.74 22.77 -22.11
N LEU A 744 -10.77 21.84 -22.09
CA LEU A 744 -10.58 20.68 -22.98
C LEU A 744 -11.82 19.84 -23.37
#